data_AF-A0A2T6FIY5-F1
#
_entry.id   AF-A0A2T6FIY5-F1
#
_cell.length_a   1.000
_cell.length_b   1.000
_cell.length_c   1.000
_cell.angle_alpha   90.00
_cell.angle_beta   90.00
_cell.angle_gamma   90.00
#
_symmetry.space_group_name_H-M   'P 1'
#
loop_
_entity.id
_entity.type
_entity.pdbx_description
1 polymer ?
#
loop_
_entity_poly.entity_id
_entity_poly.type
_entity_poly.pdbx_seq_one_letter_code
_entity_poly.pdbx_strand_id
1 'polypeptide(L)'
;MLGDNFTVGGRAKTCRLAVLLGAGLIATTFGSSASAACSYTVTNNWGNGFTAAIRITNDTSAVVNNWQVNWAYSKNSVTNSWNALLTGNYTASNISWNGRIQPGQSVEFGIQGVTNGGAIETPQILGALCSANAASSVSSISPVVSSSSRSSSSVAPVANNIATLATATTSYVSPWETIRAVNDNSNPANSNDKSAGAYGNWNNPNSIQWVQYDWPQNYSLTNTQIYWFDDNGGVLTPTRAYVEYWNGSAWVNAGNVPLVKNAFNNLALNGIVTSRVRVSMLNTTQSTGILEWRVAGTAAGGISSSRSSVAISSSSVISSSRSSSSIAVSSSSRISSSVALSSSSRSSTPVVSSSSSSSPNVAQCSAHTWPKYEPDLNYDFRTDFGQVDTSKFKVYNGCPASTIAGVKTKGRFAFIWGKNRNPAITDADIDRVLTNLNEDADYIHNVMGWPVDKLQQEGYFSNIYLYGSGLCTDSAANTEKGGWQSGINGYPMVLLSYYPVVTPSERGGITHEFIHTIMATRGNKAAWFNEGGNTWLQMNLEASRTGNYGVGFLDATSFLAPHMPIENYSGWLQDGTFGGPNAEGVNRTANGQQISTWRDYLGGNQYNSAFPHFLGVHVSKGANAWLWAKGSHNHILRSLAGGVGEEQTQRMIMEFRARQAMMDFGPWSNAFKTPINNNWGRTIGAEKIPGGILQEPTPHRLTFYAATTQQGTTLVPSTDTLPGWSGANQIPLKVTGNKVRVNFQPIGQNMRVQLAYRAADGTAVYSKPVTSGEACLDLTKAPKNGVVVAVVSNVDYLYNGEETRTRKHDYRLQIVEGVTGTAPLYDKHYQ
;
A
#
# COMPACT_ATOMS: atom_id res chain seq x y z
N MET A 1 33.33 25.28 -26.80
CA MET A 1 34.31 26.37 -27.00
C MET A 1 33.79 27.59 -26.27
N LEU A 2 34.45 28.19 -25.29
CA LEU A 2 35.63 27.81 -24.48
C LEU A 2 35.20 27.95 -23.00
N GLY A 3 35.69 27.17 -22.04
CA GLY A 3 37.08 27.15 -21.53
C GLY A 3 37.14 28.11 -20.31
N ASP A 4 37.30 27.61 -19.08
CA ASP A 4 38.57 27.16 -18.45
C ASP A 4 39.47 28.37 -18.09
N ASN A 5 40.18 28.44 -16.96
CA ASN A 5 40.32 27.57 -15.77
C ASN A 5 41.01 28.43 -14.68
N PHE A 6 40.97 28.07 -13.39
CA PHE A 6 42.11 28.38 -12.48
C PHE A 6 42.13 27.51 -11.21
N THR A 7 43.35 27.26 -10.69
CA THR A 7 43.66 26.09 -9.83
C THR A 7 44.27 26.45 -8.47
N VAL A 8 44.28 25.47 -7.56
CA VAL A 8 44.59 25.52 -6.12
C VAL A 8 46.06 25.82 -5.76
N GLY A 9 46.27 26.57 -4.67
CA GLY A 9 47.48 26.55 -3.81
C GLY A 9 47.53 27.71 -2.78
N GLY A 10 48.07 27.60 -1.56
CA GLY A 10 48.45 26.41 -0.79
C GLY A 10 49.44 26.67 0.37
N ARG A 11 49.03 26.46 1.64
CA ARG A 11 49.85 26.48 2.91
C ARG A 11 50.44 27.85 3.33
N ALA A 12 50.77 28.16 4.61
CA ALA A 12 50.39 27.64 5.95
C ALA A 12 50.93 28.57 7.09
N LYS A 13 50.60 28.28 8.38
CA LYS A 13 51.16 28.84 9.65
C LYS A 13 50.66 30.27 10.04
N THR A 14 50.55 30.73 11.31
CA THR A 14 50.83 30.12 12.64
C THR A 14 50.03 30.74 13.83
N CYS A 15 49.82 29.92 14.87
CA CYS A 15 49.46 30.14 16.30
C CYS A 15 49.23 31.54 16.96
N ARG A 16 48.17 31.61 17.80
CA ARG A 16 48.04 32.10 19.21
C ARG A 16 46.59 31.80 19.68
N LEU A 17 46.19 31.08 20.75
CA LEU A 17 46.74 30.57 22.03
C LEU A 17 46.35 31.38 23.30
N ALA A 18 45.17 31.07 23.88
CA ALA A 18 44.83 31.09 25.33
C ALA A 18 43.48 30.29 25.51
N VAL A 19 43.23 29.32 26.41
CA VAL A 19 43.59 29.08 27.84
C VAL A 19 42.74 29.97 28.77
N LEU A 20 41.95 29.55 29.77
CA LEU A 20 41.76 28.30 30.59
C LEU A 20 40.30 27.75 30.41
N LEU A 21 39.71 26.69 31.03
CA LEU A 21 40.10 25.46 31.78
C LEU A 21 38.88 24.47 31.84
N GLY A 22 39.05 23.25 32.37
CA GLY A 22 37.95 22.35 32.79
C GLY A 22 38.37 20.87 32.96
N ALA A 23 38.31 20.32 34.17
CA ALA A 23 38.91 19.00 34.47
C ALA A 23 38.16 17.80 33.83
N GLY A 24 38.90 16.83 33.31
CA GLY A 24 38.36 15.65 32.63
C GLY A 24 38.31 14.39 33.50
N LEU A 25 37.30 13.55 33.26
CA LEU A 25 37.23 12.16 33.70
C LEU A 25 37.64 11.24 32.55
N ILE A 26 38.66 10.40 32.75
CA ILE A 26 39.10 9.43 31.75
C ILE A 26 38.16 8.21 31.80
N ALA A 27 37.10 8.27 30.99
CA ALA A 27 36.30 7.10 30.66
C ALA A 27 36.90 6.40 29.43
N THR A 28 37.60 5.28 29.62
CA THR A 28 38.06 4.42 28.54
C THR A 28 36.88 3.70 27.90
N THR A 29 36.22 4.34 26.93
CA THR A 29 35.15 3.71 26.16
C THR A 29 35.75 2.62 25.28
N PHE A 30 35.58 1.35 25.67
CA PHE A 30 35.81 0.22 24.78
C PHE A 30 34.95 0.42 23.54
N GLY A 31 35.61 0.55 22.38
CA GLY A 31 34.92 0.74 21.11
C GLY A 31 34.23 -0.55 20.69
N SER A 32 32.94 -0.69 21.02
CA SER A 32 32.12 -1.77 20.50
C SER A 32 32.08 -1.67 18.97
N SER A 33 32.76 -2.59 18.28
CA SER A 33 32.74 -2.70 16.83
C SER A 33 31.33 -3.04 16.37
N ALA A 34 30.60 -2.06 15.83
CA ALA A 34 29.31 -2.29 15.20
C ALA A 34 29.52 -3.09 13.91
N SER A 35 28.78 -4.21 13.77
CA SER A 35 28.90 -5.16 12.65
C SER A 35 27.61 -5.22 11.85
N ALA A 36 27.73 -4.96 10.55
CA ALA A 36 26.64 -4.98 9.57
C ALA A 36 25.91 -6.34 9.52
N ALA A 37 24.57 -6.29 9.65
CA ALA A 37 23.71 -7.42 9.37
C ALA A 37 23.80 -7.86 7.89
N CYS A 38 24.38 -9.04 7.67
CA CYS A 38 24.52 -9.66 6.35
C CYS A 38 23.64 -10.92 6.26
N SER A 39 22.95 -11.10 5.13
CA SER A 39 22.05 -12.25 4.91
C SER A 39 22.27 -12.92 3.56
N TYR A 40 21.92 -14.21 3.50
CA TYR A 40 21.94 -15.04 2.30
C TYR A 40 20.53 -15.59 2.06
N THR A 41 19.98 -15.38 0.87
CA THR A 41 18.62 -15.81 0.49
C THR A 41 18.66 -16.54 -0.84
N VAL A 42 18.20 -17.79 -0.90
CA VAL A 42 17.98 -18.49 -2.18
C VAL A 42 16.77 -17.86 -2.88
N THR A 43 16.98 -17.34 -4.09
CA THR A 43 15.96 -16.61 -4.86
C THR A 43 15.28 -17.46 -5.93
N ASN A 44 15.95 -18.50 -6.43
CA ASN A 44 15.37 -19.51 -7.32
C ASN A 44 16.13 -20.85 -7.19
N ASN A 45 15.48 -21.96 -7.51
CA ASN A 45 16.00 -23.32 -7.39
C ASN A 45 15.38 -24.22 -8.48
N TRP A 46 16.22 -24.92 -9.25
CA TRP A 46 15.83 -25.91 -10.26
C TRP A 46 16.50 -27.29 -10.04
N GLY A 47 16.83 -27.61 -8.79
CA GLY A 47 17.35 -28.91 -8.34
C GLY A 47 18.87 -29.01 -8.38
N ASN A 48 19.45 -29.06 -9.59
CA ASN A 48 20.91 -29.12 -9.76
C ASN A 48 21.60 -27.74 -9.75
N GLY A 49 20.81 -26.65 -9.68
CA GLY A 49 21.31 -25.30 -9.57
C GLY A 49 20.29 -24.32 -9.00
N PHE A 50 20.78 -23.13 -8.67
CA PHE A 50 20.05 -22.10 -7.96
C PHE A 50 20.57 -20.70 -8.28
N THR A 51 19.78 -19.69 -7.94
CA THR A 51 20.26 -18.33 -7.71
C THR A 51 20.07 -17.95 -6.25
N ALA A 52 20.97 -17.13 -5.73
CA ALA A 52 20.86 -16.55 -4.40
C ALA A 52 21.24 -15.07 -4.41
N ALA A 53 20.67 -14.31 -3.48
CA ALA A 53 21.03 -12.93 -3.18
C ALA A 53 21.77 -12.88 -1.85
N ILE A 54 22.85 -12.09 -1.80
CA ILE A 54 23.59 -11.76 -0.60
C ILE A 54 23.44 -10.27 -0.34
N ARG A 55 22.85 -9.93 0.80
CA ARG A 55 22.54 -8.55 1.20
C ARG A 55 23.40 -8.15 2.38
N ILE A 56 23.98 -6.95 2.30
CA ILE A 56 24.83 -6.34 3.33
C ILE A 56 24.11 -5.07 3.81
N THR A 57 23.77 -4.99 5.08
CA THR A 57 23.05 -3.83 5.66
C THR A 57 23.94 -3.12 6.66
N ASN A 58 24.26 -1.84 6.39
CA ASN A 58 25.02 -1.02 7.32
C ASN A 58 24.09 -0.49 8.43
N ASP A 59 23.97 -1.25 9.51
CA ASP A 59 23.32 -0.86 10.77
C ASP A 59 24.20 0.02 11.68
N THR A 60 25.48 0.21 11.31
CA THR A 60 26.42 1.06 12.04
C THR A 60 26.09 2.55 11.84
N SER A 61 26.55 3.40 12.76
CA SER A 61 26.45 4.87 12.63
C SER A 61 27.51 5.49 11.69
N ALA A 62 28.42 4.70 11.13
CA ALA A 62 29.48 5.15 10.24
C ALA A 62 29.17 4.81 8.77
N VAL A 63 29.82 5.50 7.82
CA VAL A 63 29.69 5.17 6.39
C VAL A 63 30.66 4.05 6.04
N VAL A 64 30.15 2.91 5.57
CA VAL A 64 30.98 1.85 4.98
C VAL A 64 31.46 2.30 3.61
N ASN A 65 32.76 2.25 3.37
CA ASN A 65 33.40 2.56 2.09
C ASN A 65 34.26 1.38 1.66
N ASN A 66 33.95 0.80 0.50
CA ASN A 66 34.45 -0.46 -0.05
C ASN A 66 34.16 -1.67 0.86
N TRP A 67 33.09 -2.41 0.55
CA TRP A 67 32.73 -3.62 1.26
C TRP A 67 33.38 -4.86 0.63
N GLN A 68 33.70 -5.83 1.48
CA GLN A 68 34.08 -7.19 1.11
C GLN A 68 33.42 -8.17 2.08
N VAL A 69 32.92 -9.28 1.56
CA VAL A 69 32.34 -10.39 2.31
C VAL A 69 32.81 -11.72 1.74
N ASN A 70 32.80 -12.77 2.55
CA ASN A 70 33.15 -14.11 2.13
C ASN A 70 32.21 -15.15 2.73
N TRP A 71 32.10 -16.31 2.11
CA TRP A 71 31.35 -17.46 2.64
C TRP A 71 32.08 -18.75 2.31
N ALA A 72 31.44 -19.90 2.53
CA ALA A 72 31.90 -21.19 2.05
C ALA A 72 30.70 -22.06 1.69
N TYR A 73 30.91 -23.02 0.81
CA TYR A 73 30.02 -24.13 0.55
C TYR A 73 30.77 -25.45 0.76
N SER A 74 30.07 -26.46 1.25
CA SER A 74 30.59 -27.82 1.46
C SER A 74 30.40 -28.68 0.22
N LYS A 75 29.34 -28.41 -0.57
CA LYS A 75 28.95 -29.17 -1.77
C LYS A 75 28.43 -28.29 -2.91
N ASN A 76 27.94 -27.09 -2.63
CA ASN A 76 27.58 -26.14 -3.69
C ASN A 76 28.84 -25.46 -4.28
N SER A 77 28.72 -24.88 -5.47
CA SER A 77 29.74 -24.00 -6.05
C SER A 77 29.10 -22.86 -6.85
N VAL A 78 29.76 -21.70 -6.87
CA VAL A 78 29.33 -20.52 -7.64
C VAL A 78 29.75 -20.70 -9.10
N THR A 79 28.85 -20.39 -10.04
CA THR A 79 29.11 -20.44 -11.49
C THR A 79 29.02 -19.07 -12.15
N ASN A 80 28.31 -18.11 -11.55
CA ASN A 80 28.22 -16.73 -12.03
C ASN A 80 27.88 -15.77 -10.87
N SER A 81 28.16 -14.48 -11.03
CA SER A 81 27.84 -13.43 -10.05
C SER A 81 27.59 -12.08 -10.71
N TRP A 82 26.67 -11.29 -10.17
CA TRP A 82 26.37 -9.92 -10.63
C TRP A 82 26.27 -8.94 -9.47
N ASN A 83 26.50 -7.65 -9.76
CA ASN A 83 26.62 -6.54 -8.79
C ASN A 83 27.78 -6.68 -7.78
N ALA A 84 28.72 -7.61 -7.98
CA ALA A 84 29.93 -7.78 -7.18
C ALA A 84 31.11 -8.21 -8.05
N LEU A 85 32.32 -7.96 -7.57
CA LEU A 85 33.53 -8.60 -8.07
C LEU A 85 33.80 -9.85 -7.22
N LEU A 86 33.61 -11.04 -7.79
CA LEU A 86 33.96 -12.30 -7.14
C LEU A 86 35.45 -12.59 -7.34
N THR A 87 36.13 -13.03 -6.27
CA THR A 87 37.55 -13.37 -6.23
C THR A 87 37.74 -14.71 -5.52
N GLY A 88 38.53 -15.60 -6.11
CA GLY A 88 38.47 -17.02 -5.74
C GLY A 88 37.05 -17.57 -5.94
N ASN A 89 36.65 -18.55 -5.11
CA ASN A 89 35.34 -19.19 -5.24
C ASN A 89 34.23 -18.43 -4.49
N TYR A 90 34.54 -17.85 -3.32
CA TYR A 90 33.54 -17.41 -2.32
C TYR A 90 33.86 -16.07 -1.63
N THR A 91 34.67 -15.18 -2.23
CA THR A 91 34.95 -13.85 -1.68
C THR A 91 34.48 -12.77 -2.66
N ALA A 92 33.50 -11.96 -2.26
CA ALA A 92 32.91 -10.92 -3.09
C ALA A 92 33.23 -9.53 -2.53
N SER A 93 33.62 -8.60 -3.40
CA SER A 93 33.78 -7.18 -3.08
C SER A 93 32.92 -6.29 -3.95
N ASN A 94 32.79 -5.03 -3.55
CA ASN A 94 32.03 -4.02 -4.28
C ASN A 94 32.55 -3.79 -5.71
N ILE A 95 31.66 -3.24 -6.54
CA ILE A 95 31.99 -2.59 -7.80
C ILE A 95 31.86 -1.06 -7.64
N SER A 96 32.14 -0.30 -8.70
CA SER A 96 32.35 1.16 -8.63
C SER A 96 31.18 1.96 -8.07
N TRP A 97 29.94 1.54 -8.29
CA TRP A 97 28.74 2.27 -7.89
C TRP A 97 28.12 1.84 -6.55
N ASN A 98 28.46 0.65 -6.01
CA ASN A 98 27.87 0.14 -4.77
C ASN A 98 28.86 0.03 -3.59
N GLY A 99 30.07 0.58 -3.71
CA GLY A 99 31.06 0.55 -2.63
C GLY A 99 30.72 1.36 -1.38
N ARG A 100 29.75 2.29 -1.44
CA ARG A 100 29.49 3.24 -0.35
C ARG A 100 28.10 3.04 0.27
N ILE A 101 28.04 2.49 1.48
CA ILE A 101 26.80 2.21 2.22
C ILE A 101 26.65 3.21 3.37
N GLN A 102 25.59 4.04 3.33
CA GLN A 102 25.26 4.94 4.45
C GLN A 102 24.65 4.15 5.63
N PRO A 103 24.67 4.69 6.86
CA PRO A 103 23.88 4.17 7.97
C PRO A 103 22.41 3.93 7.59
N GLY A 104 21.86 2.78 7.99
CA GLY A 104 20.50 2.35 7.68
C GLY A 104 20.25 1.98 6.20
N GLN A 105 21.28 1.85 5.37
CA GLN A 105 21.16 1.41 3.98
C GLN A 105 21.68 -0.01 3.77
N SER A 106 21.23 -0.66 2.70
CA SER A 106 21.73 -1.96 2.27
C SER A 106 22.25 -1.90 0.84
N VAL A 107 23.16 -2.81 0.51
CA VAL A 107 23.51 -3.19 -0.86
C VAL A 107 23.28 -4.69 -1.03
N GLU A 108 23.01 -5.13 -2.25
CA GLU A 108 22.70 -6.52 -2.55
C GLU A 108 23.38 -6.93 -3.86
N PHE A 109 23.97 -8.12 -3.85
CA PHE A 109 24.56 -8.74 -5.02
C PHE A 109 24.04 -10.17 -5.17
N GLY A 110 24.06 -10.68 -6.40
CA GLY A 110 23.49 -11.98 -6.72
C GLY A 110 24.53 -12.95 -7.24
N ILE A 111 24.27 -14.24 -7.00
CA ILE A 111 25.08 -15.36 -7.47
C ILE A 111 24.19 -16.41 -8.11
N GLN A 112 24.74 -17.11 -9.10
CA GLN A 112 24.24 -18.37 -9.62
C GLN A 112 25.18 -19.48 -9.15
N GLY A 113 24.63 -20.63 -8.78
CA GLY A 113 25.41 -21.78 -8.36
C GLY A 113 24.81 -23.11 -8.74
N VAL A 114 25.60 -24.17 -8.57
CA VAL A 114 25.21 -25.57 -8.78
C VAL A 114 25.35 -26.37 -7.50
N THR A 115 24.55 -27.44 -7.37
CA THR A 115 24.62 -28.39 -6.27
C THR A 115 25.43 -29.61 -6.70
N ASN A 116 26.68 -29.76 -6.22
CA ASN A 116 27.54 -30.89 -6.60
C ASN A 116 27.20 -32.15 -5.76
N GLY A 117 25.91 -32.52 -5.74
CA GLY A 117 25.36 -33.63 -4.98
C GLY A 117 24.97 -33.28 -3.53
N GLY A 118 23.85 -32.57 -3.35
CA GLY A 118 23.31 -32.25 -2.03
C GLY A 118 22.04 -31.38 -2.08
N ALA A 119 21.52 -31.04 -0.90
CA ALA A 119 20.56 -29.95 -0.77
C ALA A 119 21.27 -28.59 -0.91
N ILE A 120 20.54 -27.54 -1.27
CA ILE A 120 21.12 -26.19 -1.38
C ILE A 120 21.53 -25.68 0.01
N GLU A 121 22.77 -25.25 0.12
CA GLU A 121 23.33 -24.65 1.33
C GLU A 121 22.93 -23.17 1.45
N THR A 122 22.57 -22.76 2.68
CA THR A 122 22.37 -21.37 3.09
C THR A 122 23.49 -20.96 4.07
N PRO A 123 24.70 -20.64 3.58
CA PRO A 123 25.86 -20.40 4.42
C PRO A 123 25.75 -19.08 5.19
N GLN A 124 26.47 -19.00 6.30
CA GLN A 124 26.71 -17.72 6.98
C GLN A 124 27.63 -16.85 6.13
N ILE A 125 27.33 -15.56 6.07
CA ILE A 125 28.17 -14.55 5.43
C ILE A 125 29.16 -14.02 6.46
N LEU A 126 30.43 -14.05 6.11
CA LEU A 126 31.56 -13.67 6.95
C LEU A 126 32.28 -12.45 6.38
N GLY A 127 33.16 -11.86 7.19
CA GLY A 127 34.02 -10.74 6.82
C GLY A 127 34.02 -9.64 7.89
N ALA A 128 34.88 -8.64 7.73
CA ALA A 128 35.03 -7.55 8.71
C ALA A 128 33.74 -6.74 8.96
N LEU A 129 32.78 -6.81 8.04
CA LEU A 129 31.43 -6.24 8.20
C LEU A 129 30.46 -7.22 8.88
N CYS A 130 30.55 -8.52 8.60
CA CYS A 130 29.48 -9.49 8.84
C CYS A 130 29.71 -10.45 10.02
N SER A 131 30.75 -10.26 10.84
CA SER A 131 31.20 -11.29 11.79
C SER A 131 31.41 -10.79 13.22
N ALA A 132 30.52 -11.20 14.13
CA ALA A 132 30.64 -10.99 15.57
C ALA A 132 30.11 -12.21 16.36
N ASN A 133 30.88 -13.32 16.37
CA ASN A 133 31.03 -14.29 17.49
C ASN A 133 31.70 -15.61 17.01
N ALA A 134 33.02 -15.76 17.23
CA ALA A 134 33.74 -17.03 17.01
C ALA A 134 35.10 -17.12 17.76
N ALA A 135 35.11 -16.84 19.07
CA ALA A 135 36.20 -17.22 20.00
C ALA A 135 35.62 -17.30 21.42
N SER A 136 36.00 -18.22 22.31
CA SER A 136 37.14 -19.15 22.28
C SER A 136 36.73 -20.61 22.53
N SER A 137 37.59 -21.56 22.14
CA SER A 137 37.36 -23.01 22.22
C SER A 137 38.27 -23.72 23.21
N VAL A 138 37.69 -24.59 24.07
CA VAL A 138 38.22 -25.83 24.67
C VAL A 138 37.11 -26.45 25.54
N SER A 139 36.96 -27.75 25.77
CA SER A 139 37.36 -28.98 25.06
C SER A 139 36.76 -30.19 25.80
N SER A 140 36.27 -31.21 25.07
CA SER A 140 35.98 -32.59 25.58
C SER A 140 34.89 -32.72 26.68
N ILE A 141 34.33 -33.90 27.02
CA ILE A 141 34.56 -35.31 26.61
C ILE A 141 33.18 -35.97 26.32
N SER A 142 33.12 -36.93 25.39
CA SER A 142 32.04 -37.94 25.30
C SER A 142 32.60 -39.34 25.60
N PRO A 143 31.90 -40.19 26.37
CA PRO A 143 31.32 -41.39 25.74
C PRO A 143 30.00 -41.93 26.37
N VAL A 144 29.16 -42.59 25.54
CA VAL A 144 28.54 -43.95 25.69
C VAL A 144 27.91 -44.32 27.08
N VAL A 145 26.69 -44.86 27.25
CA VAL A 145 25.89 -45.88 26.50
C VAL A 145 24.34 -45.67 26.63
N SER A 146 23.57 -46.45 25.86
CA SER A 146 22.35 -47.23 26.22
C SER A 146 21.78 -47.16 27.65
N SER A 147 20.46 -47.33 27.91
CA SER A 147 19.28 -47.69 27.07
C SER A 147 17.98 -47.72 27.89
N SER A 148 16.81 -47.66 27.23
CA SER A 148 15.48 -48.08 27.74
C SER A 148 14.90 -47.24 28.90
N SER A 149 13.59 -46.99 29.04
CA SER A 149 12.39 -47.67 28.50
C SER A 149 11.18 -46.72 28.33
N ARG A 150 10.05 -47.25 27.82
CA ARG A 150 8.75 -46.55 27.69
C ARG A 150 8.13 -46.19 29.06
N SER A 151 7.41 -45.07 29.16
CA SER A 151 5.92 -45.05 29.13
C SER A 151 5.26 -43.70 29.46
N SER A 152 4.06 -43.52 28.90
CA SER A 152 2.90 -42.74 29.41
C SER A 152 3.08 -41.32 30.00
N SER A 153 2.77 -40.33 29.17
CA SER A 153 1.78 -39.27 29.45
C SER A 153 1.78 -38.56 30.81
N SER A 154 2.53 -37.46 30.90
CA SER A 154 2.00 -36.21 31.45
C SER A 154 2.59 -35.01 30.69
N VAL A 155 1.80 -34.39 29.81
CA VAL A 155 2.18 -33.09 29.24
C VAL A 155 1.94 -32.06 30.33
N ALA A 156 2.99 -31.73 31.08
CA ALA A 156 2.93 -30.69 32.09
C ALA A 156 2.43 -29.38 31.44
N PRO A 157 1.55 -28.61 32.11
CA PRO A 157 1.14 -27.31 31.61
C PRO A 157 2.36 -26.41 31.45
N VAL A 158 2.41 -25.67 30.34
CA VAL A 158 3.49 -24.74 30.05
C VAL A 158 3.61 -23.73 31.20
N ALA A 159 4.77 -23.72 31.87
CA ALA A 159 5.08 -22.72 32.89
C ALA A 159 5.00 -21.33 32.24
N ASN A 160 4.07 -20.50 32.73
CA ASN A 160 3.69 -19.21 32.15
C ASN A 160 3.20 -19.31 30.69
N ASN A 161 2.14 -20.10 30.43
CA ASN A 161 1.37 -19.98 29.19
C ASN A 161 0.71 -18.59 29.13
N ILE A 162 1.19 -17.72 28.25
CA ILE A 162 0.68 -16.36 28.06
C ILE A 162 -0.29 -16.24 26.87
N ALA A 163 -0.55 -17.32 26.12
CA ALA A 163 -1.50 -17.29 24.99
C ALA A 163 -2.92 -16.87 25.41
N THR A 164 -3.33 -17.25 26.63
CA THR A 164 -4.61 -16.85 27.25
C THR A 164 -4.72 -15.35 27.56
N LEU A 165 -3.60 -14.62 27.53
CA LEU A 165 -3.52 -13.16 27.73
C LEU A 165 -3.50 -12.38 26.40
N ALA A 166 -3.56 -13.09 25.26
CA ALA A 166 -3.55 -12.48 23.93
C ALA A 166 -4.96 -12.32 23.36
N THR A 167 -5.14 -11.28 22.55
CA THR A 167 -6.22 -11.25 21.56
C THR A 167 -5.82 -12.16 20.39
N ALA A 168 -6.63 -13.17 20.10
CA ALA A 168 -6.42 -14.06 18.96
C ALA A 168 -7.10 -13.51 17.70
N THR A 169 -6.37 -13.50 16.57
CA THR A 169 -6.87 -13.10 15.24
C THR A 169 -6.42 -14.11 14.18
N THR A 170 -7.02 -14.06 12.98
CA THR A 170 -6.75 -15.02 11.90
C THR A 170 -7.02 -14.41 10.52
N SER A 171 -6.42 -15.00 9.47
CA SER A 171 -6.78 -14.73 8.07
C SER A 171 -8.23 -15.12 7.74
N TYR A 172 -8.69 -16.26 8.27
CA TYR A 172 -10.03 -16.80 8.02
C TYR A 172 -10.36 -17.91 9.02
N VAL A 173 -11.59 -17.94 9.55
CA VAL A 173 -12.14 -19.08 10.32
C VAL A 173 -13.50 -19.47 9.75
N SER A 174 -13.78 -20.77 9.66
CA SER A 174 -15.06 -21.27 9.13
C SER A 174 -16.24 -20.93 10.06
N PRO A 175 -17.46 -20.67 9.56
CA PRO A 175 -18.58 -20.19 10.38
C PRO A 175 -19.07 -21.11 11.52
N TRP A 176 -18.68 -22.40 11.50
CA TRP A 176 -18.97 -23.40 12.53
C TRP A 176 -17.76 -23.72 13.42
N GLU A 177 -16.69 -22.93 13.32
CA GLU A 177 -15.44 -23.05 14.05
C GLU A 177 -15.13 -21.76 14.80
N THR A 178 -14.21 -21.80 15.76
CA THR A 178 -14.00 -20.70 16.70
C THR A 178 -12.53 -20.40 16.90
N ILE A 179 -12.17 -19.13 16.69
CA ILE A 179 -10.82 -18.62 16.97
C ILE A 179 -10.45 -18.70 18.46
N ARG A 180 -11.44 -18.82 19.36
CA ARG A 180 -11.19 -18.97 20.81
C ARG A 180 -10.54 -20.31 21.19
N ALA A 181 -10.77 -21.37 20.40
CA ALA A 181 -10.19 -22.68 20.68
C ALA A 181 -8.65 -22.67 20.57
N VAL A 182 -8.03 -21.68 19.93
CA VAL A 182 -6.57 -21.62 19.89
C VAL A 182 -5.94 -21.22 21.22
N ASN A 183 -6.67 -20.54 22.13
CA ASN A 183 -6.11 -20.04 23.38
C ASN A 183 -7.05 -20.14 24.60
N ASP A 184 -7.95 -21.12 24.63
CA ASP A 184 -8.78 -21.42 25.80
C ASP A 184 -8.07 -22.28 26.87
N ASN A 185 -6.85 -22.74 26.60
CA ASN A 185 -6.04 -23.60 27.47
C ASN A 185 -6.62 -25.02 27.60
N SER A 186 -7.31 -25.50 26.56
CA SER A 186 -7.72 -26.90 26.42
C SER A 186 -6.52 -27.85 26.33
N ASN A 187 -6.77 -29.15 26.42
CA ASN A 187 -5.73 -30.18 26.32
C ASN A 187 -6.20 -31.40 25.51
N PRO A 188 -6.23 -31.30 24.17
CA PRO A 188 -6.90 -32.26 23.30
C PRO A 188 -6.35 -33.69 23.39
N ALA A 189 -7.25 -34.68 23.38
CA ALA A 189 -6.91 -36.10 23.47
C ALA A 189 -6.37 -36.68 22.15
N ASN A 190 -6.81 -36.13 21.01
CA ASN A 190 -6.36 -36.51 19.66
C ASN A 190 -6.62 -35.35 18.67
N SER A 191 -6.09 -35.43 17.45
CA SER A 191 -6.22 -34.35 16.44
C SER A 191 -7.63 -34.14 15.88
N ASN A 192 -8.62 -34.99 16.19
CA ASN A 192 -10.03 -34.77 15.86
C ASN A 192 -10.89 -34.48 17.12
N ASP A 193 -10.25 -34.15 18.26
CA ASP A 193 -10.95 -33.83 19.51
C ASP A 193 -11.47 -32.40 19.53
N LYS A 194 -12.71 -32.21 19.05
CA LYS A 194 -13.40 -30.92 19.06
C LYS A 194 -14.15 -30.63 20.38
N SER A 195 -13.83 -31.30 21.50
CA SER A 195 -14.60 -31.15 22.75
C SER A 195 -14.52 -29.76 23.40
N ALA A 196 -13.45 -29.01 23.13
CA ALA A 196 -13.31 -27.58 23.47
C ALA A 196 -13.72 -26.64 22.31
N GLY A 197 -14.12 -27.20 21.16
CA GLY A 197 -14.17 -26.51 19.87
C GLY A 197 -12.93 -26.79 19.02
N ALA A 198 -12.78 -26.06 17.92
CA ALA A 198 -11.59 -26.07 17.07
C ALA A 198 -11.51 -24.75 16.30
N TYR A 199 -10.31 -24.35 15.90
CA TYR A 199 -10.10 -23.43 14.78
C TYR A 199 -9.82 -24.24 13.52
N GLY A 200 -10.45 -23.85 12.42
CA GLY A 200 -10.14 -24.32 11.07
C GLY A 200 -10.58 -23.28 10.04
N ASN A 201 -10.06 -23.41 8.82
CA ASN A 201 -10.20 -22.39 7.76
C ASN A 201 -10.80 -22.93 6.46
N TRP A 202 -11.67 -23.93 6.53
CA TRP A 202 -12.37 -24.49 5.38
C TRP A 202 -13.18 -23.42 4.61
N ASN A 203 -13.06 -23.24 3.29
CA ASN A 203 -12.35 -24.05 2.29
C ASN A 203 -11.25 -23.24 1.58
N ASN A 204 -10.03 -23.24 2.12
CA ASN A 204 -8.88 -22.47 1.61
C ASN A 204 -7.65 -23.35 1.27
N PRO A 205 -7.80 -24.41 0.44
CA PRO A 205 -6.72 -25.34 0.11
C PRO A 205 -5.60 -24.66 -0.68
N ASN A 206 -4.37 -25.19 -0.55
CA ASN A 206 -3.16 -24.72 -1.22
C ASN A 206 -2.85 -23.21 -1.02
N SER A 207 -3.31 -22.64 0.09
CA SER A 207 -3.05 -21.25 0.48
C SER A 207 -2.34 -21.18 1.84
N ILE A 208 -1.64 -20.08 2.12
CA ILE A 208 -1.13 -19.82 3.48
C ILE A 208 -2.23 -19.13 4.27
N GLN A 209 -2.65 -19.77 5.35
CA GLN A 209 -3.60 -19.27 6.33
C GLN A 209 -2.88 -19.10 7.67
N TRP A 210 -3.29 -18.13 8.50
CA TRP A 210 -2.57 -17.80 9.73
C TRP A 210 -3.49 -17.58 10.93
N VAL A 211 -2.92 -17.79 12.12
CA VAL A 211 -3.47 -17.39 13.42
C VAL A 211 -2.41 -16.56 14.14
N GLN A 212 -2.82 -15.49 14.81
CA GLN A 212 -1.95 -14.50 15.42
C GLN A 212 -2.41 -14.16 16.83
N TYR A 213 -1.44 -13.91 17.71
CA TYR A 213 -1.62 -13.33 19.04
C TYR A 213 -1.11 -11.90 19.10
N ASP A 214 -1.93 -11.02 19.64
CA ASP A 214 -1.60 -9.66 20.04
C ASP A 214 -1.64 -9.54 21.57
N TRP A 215 -0.50 -9.18 22.18
CA TRP A 215 -0.40 -8.82 23.60
C TRP A 215 -0.34 -7.29 23.79
N PRO A 216 -0.85 -6.76 24.92
CA PRO A 216 -0.82 -5.32 25.21
C PRO A 216 0.59 -4.78 25.56
N GLN A 217 1.59 -5.66 25.70
CA GLN A 217 2.98 -5.33 26.02
C GLN A 217 3.92 -6.39 25.42
N ASN A 218 5.23 -6.12 25.40
CA ASN A 218 6.22 -7.11 25.00
C ASN A 218 6.38 -8.21 26.06
N TYR A 219 6.51 -9.45 25.60
CA TYR A 219 6.92 -10.61 26.39
C TYR A 219 8.21 -11.19 25.79
N SER A 220 9.08 -11.74 26.63
CA SER A 220 10.16 -12.63 26.19
C SER A 220 9.60 -14.05 26.08
N LEU A 221 9.67 -14.62 24.88
CA LEU A 221 9.08 -15.92 24.53
C LEU A 221 10.15 -17.00 24.54
N THR A 222 9.92 -18.10 25.25
CA THR A 222 10.90 -19.19 25.40
C THR A 222 10.58 -20.40 24.55
N ASN A 223 9.29 -20.76 24.41
CA ASN A 223 8.82 -21.92 23.64
C ASN A 223 7.38 -21.70 23.18
N THR A 224 6.94 -22.40 22.14
CA THR A 224 5.53 -22.50 21.75
C THR A 224 5.14 -23.94 21.44
N GLN A 225 3.85 -24.27 21.64
CA GLN A 225 3.29 -25.60 21.43
C GLN A 225 2.01 -25.52 20.61
N ILE A 226 1.89 -26.28 19.53
CA ILE A 226 0.69 -26.27 18.66
C ILE A 226 0.11 -27.67 18.52
N TYR A 227 -1.19 -27.80 18.77
CA TYR A 227 -1.94 -29.04 18.55
C TYR A 227 -2.76 -28.88 17.27
N TRP A 228 -2.45 -29.67 16.24
CA TRP A 228 -3.13 -29.58 14.94
C TRP A 228 -4.51 -30.22 14.97
N PHE A 229 -5.50 -29.54 14.40
CA PHE A 229 -6.82 -30.09 14.10
C PHE A 229 -6.80 -30.80 12.75
N ASP A 230 -7.40 -31.98 12.68
CA ASP A 230 -7.51 -32.81 11.48
C ASP A 230 -8.77 -33.70 11.56
N ASP A 231 -9.78 -33.39 10.74
CA ASP A 231 -11.04 -34.16 10.67
C ASP A 231 -10.95 -35.40 9.76
N ASN A 232 -9.79 -35.63 9.12
CA ASN A 232 -9.57 -36.60 8.04
C ASN A 232 -10.45 -36.37 6.80
N GLY A 233 -10.93 -35.14 6.61
CA GLY A 233 -11.81 -34.70 5.53
C GLY A 233 -11.40 -33.32 4.98
N GLY A 234 -12.15 -32.27 5.33
CA GLY A 234 -11.97 -30.93 4.77
C GLY A 234 -10.91 -30.08 5.47
N VAL A 235 -10.56 -30.41 6.71
CA VAL A 235 -9.53 -29.71 7.50
C VAL A 235 -8.48 -30.72 7.92
N LEU A 236 -7.28 -30.58 7.39
CA LEU A 236 -6.17 -31.51 7.62
C LEU A 236 -4.98 -30.82 8.29
N THR A 237 -4.11 -31.63 8.87
CA THR A 237 -2.80 -31.24 9.38
C THR A 237 -2.04 -30.46 8.29
N PRO A 238 -1.36 -29.34 8.60
CA PRO A 238 -0.59 -28.60 7.60
C PRO A 238 0.46 -29.49 6.93
N THR A 239 0.71 -29.30 5.63
CA THR A 239 1.91 -29.84 4.95
C THR A 239 3.12 -28.92 5.09
N ARG A 240 2.90 -27.65 5.51
CA ARG A 240 3.92 -26.70 5.95
C ARG A 240 3.35 -25.83 7.07
N ALA A 241 4.07 -25.70 8.19
CA ALA A 241 3.78 -24.71 9.22
C ALA A 241 5.06 -24.08 9.78
N TYR A 242 5.00 -22.78 10.08
CA TYR A 242 6.10 -22.04 10.69
C TYR A 242 5.55 -20.90 11.58
N VAL A 243 6.37 -20.45 12.53
CA VAL A 243 6.04 -19.32 13.40
C VAL A 243 6.84 -18.10 12.98
N GLU A 244 6.24 -16.93 13.14
CA GLU A 244 6.82 -15.62 12.89
C GLU A 244 6.58 -14.71 14.10
N TYR A 245 7.53 -13.84 14.42
CA TYR A 245 7.37 -12.81 15.46
C TYR A 245 7.46 -11.41 14.84
N TRP A 246 6.76 -10.44 15.44
CA TRP A 246 6.89 -9.05 15.04
C TRP A 246 8.11 -8.43 15.71
N ASN A 247 9.09 -7.98 14.93
CA ASN A 247 10.31 -7.35 15.46
C ASN A 247 10.16 -5.83 15.72
N GLY A 248 8.97 -5.28 15.50
CA GLY A 248 8.68 -3.84 15.52
C GLY A 248 8.39 -3.24 14.14
N SER A 249 8.93 -3.81 13.06
CA SER A 249 8.80 -3.30 11.68
C SER A 249 8.44 -4.35 10.62
N ALA A 250 8.66 -5.64 10.90
CA ALA A 250 8.35 -6.76 10.03
C ALA A 250 8.05 -8.05 10.82
N TRP A 251 7.41 -9.01 10.14
CA TRP A 251 7.38 -10.40 10.57
C TRP A 251 8.72 -11.07 10.27
N VAL A 252 9.30 -11.73 11.28
CA VAL A 252 10.57 -12.46 11.19
C VAL A 252 10.30 -13.93 11.53
N ASN A 253 10.77 -14.84 10.69
CA ASN A 253 10.58 -16.28 10.89
C ASN A 253 11.33 -16.76 12.14
N ALA A 254 10.61 -17.42 13.06
CA ALA A 254 11.14 -17.98 14.31
C ALA A 254 11.51 -19.48 14.18
N GLY A 255 11.02 -20.15 13.13
CA GLY A 255 11.28 -21.56 12.84
C GLY A 255 10.05 -22.30 12.29
N ASN A 256 10.31 -23.44 11.65
CA ASN A 256 9.26 -24.38 11.23
C ASN A 256 8.70 -25.14 12.44
N VAL A 257 7.40 -25.42 12.45
CA VAL A 257 6.72 -26.19 13.50
C VAL A 257 6.59 -27.66 13.07
N PRO A 258 6.84 -28.65 13.94
CA PRO A 258 6.57 -30.06 13.64
C PRO A 258 5.09 -30.31 13.30
N LEU A 259 4.83 -31.37 12.52
CA LEU A 259 3.53 -31.66 11.90
C LEU A 259 2.92 -33.00 12.38
N VAL A 260 3.11 -33.30 13.67
CA VAL A 260 2.71 -34.58 14.27
C VAL A 260 1.27 -34.51 14.76
N LYS A 261 0.40 -35.42 14.28
CA LYS A 261 -0.96 -35.63 14.82
C LYS A 261 -0.93 -36.13 16.27
N ASN A 262 -2.01 -35.86 17.00
CA ASN A 262 -2.24 -36.37 18.37
C ASN A 262 -1.17 -35.95 19.40
N ALA A 263 -0.50 -34.81 19.19
CA ALA A 263 0.56 -34.31 20.05
C ALA A 263 0.68 -32.78 20.00
N PHE A 264 1.27 -32.20 21.06
CA PHE A 264 1.74 -30.83 21.04
C PHE A 264 3.08 -30.72 20.30
N ASN A 265 3.08 -30.00 19.19
CA ASN A 265 4.25 -29.76 18.35
C ASN A 265 5.02 -28.56 18.89
N ASN A 266 6.25 -28.77 19.34
CA ASN A 266 7.04 -27.77 20.06
C ASN A 266 8.01 -27.03 19.13
N LEU A 267 8.20 -25.73 19.39
CA LEU A 267 9.23 -24.90 18.77
C LEU A 267 9.83 -23.96 19.83
N ALA A 268 11.15 -24.04 20.03
CA ALA A 268 11.88 -23.14 20.92
C ALA A 268 11.96 -21.73 20.30
N LEU A 269 11.66 -20.71 21.12
CA LEU A 269 11.65 -19.30 20.71
C LEU A 269 12.84 -18.51 21.28
N ASN A 270 13.74 -19.16 22.01
CA ASN A 270 15.09 -18.67 22.35
C ASN A 270 15.16 -17.26 22.98
N GLY A 271 14.10 -16.81 23.66
CA GLY A 271 14.02 -15.53 24.34
C GLY A 271 13.49 -14.36 23.50
N ILE A 272 13.00 -14.61 22.26
CA ILE A 272 12.40 -13.61 21.36
C ILE A 272 11.51 -12.63 22.13
N VAL A 273 11.84 -11.33 22.07
CA VAL A 273 11.05 -10.28 22.73
C VAL A 273 10.09 -9.66 21.72
N THR A 274 8.78 -9.81 21.95
CA THR A 274 7.75 -9.25 21.07
C THR A 274 6.41 -9.07 21.78
N SER A 275 5.55 -8.22 21.25
CA SER A 275 4.12 -8.14 21.59
C SER A 275 3.23 -8.92 20.62
N ARG A 276 3.79 -9.54 19.56
CA ARG A 276 3.01 -10.29 18.56
C ARG A 276 3.74 -11.52 18.02
N VAL A 277 3.01 -12.63 17.94
CA VAL A 277 3.47 -13.86 17.29
C VAL A 277 2.38 -14.40 16.37
N ARG A 278 2.76 -15.02 15.26
CA ARG A 278 1.87 -15.59 14.24
C ARG A 278 2.31 -17.00 13.89
N VAL A 279 1.38 -17.93 13.78
CA VAL A 279 1.60 -19.23 13.12
C VAL A 279 1.00 -19.17 11.71
N SER A 280 1.83 -19.48 10.72
CA SER A 280 1.50 -19.50 9.30
C SER A 280 1.50 -20.95 8.80
N MET A 281 0.39 -21.37 8.21
CA MET A 281 0.06 -22.78 7.89
C MET A 281 -0.37 -22.91 6.44
N LEU A 282 -0.01 -24.01 5.78
CA LEU A 282 -0.54 -24.41 4.48
C LEU A 282 -0.74 -25.93 4.46
N ASN A 283 -1.84 -26.39 3.87
CA ASN A 283 -1.98 -27.75 3.36
C ASN A 283 -2.22 -27.64 1.84
N THR A 284 -1.54 -28.49 1.06
CA THR A 284 -1.52 -28.42 -0.42
C THR A 284 -2.78 -28.97 -1.08
N THR A 285 -3.67 -29.64 -0.34
CA THR A 285 -4.84 -30.36 -0.88
C THR A 285 -6.16 -30.07 -0.17
N GLN A 286 -6.12 -29.63 1.10
CA GLN A 286 -7.27 -29.29 1.94
C GLN A 286 -6.97 -28.06 2.80
N SER A 287 -7.91 -27.65 3.66
CA SER A 287 -7.69 -26.58 4.64
C SER A 287 -6.87 -27.03 5.86
N THR A 288 -6.54 -26.10 6.76
CA THR A 288 -5.78 -26.35 8.00
C THR A 288 -6.51 -25.90 9.26
N GLY A 289 -6.11 -26.42 10.42
CA GLY A 289 -6.72 -26.09 11.71
C GLY A 289 -5.83 -26.36 12.93
N ILE A 290 -6.27 -25.84 14.08
CA ILE A 290 -5.61 -25.86 15.39
C ILE A 290 -6.67 -26.20 16.45
N LEU A 291 -6.33 -27.11 17.37
CA LEU A 291 -7.15 -27.40 18.57
C LEU A 291 -6.70 -26.64 19.81
N GLU A 292 -5.42 -26.25 19.91
CA GLU A 292 -4.85 -25.45 21.00
C GLU A 292 -3.46 -24.92 20.56
N TRP A 293 -3.12 -23.68 20.90
CA TRP A 293 -1.81 -23.06 20.66
C TRP A 293 -1.31 -22.29 21.90
N ARG A 294 -0.25 -22.81 22.53
CA ARG A 294 0.35 -22.27 23.75
C ARG A 294 1.65 -21.51 23.47
N VAL A 295 1.95 -20.50 24.27
CA VAL A 295 3.21 -19.74 24.22
C VAL A 295 3.73 -19.54 25.63
N ALA A 296 4.96 -19.99 25.87
CA ALA A 296 5.68 -19.81 27.13
C ALA A 296 6.38 -18.45 27.12
N GLY A 297 6.13 -17.60 28.13
CA GLY A 297 6.83 -16.31 28.21
C GLY A 297 6.58 -15.50 29.49
N THR A 298 7.34 -14.41 29.63
CA THR A 298 7.24 -13.47 30.76
C THR A 298 7.34 -12.03 30.26
N ALA A 299 6.70 -11.08 30.97
CA ALA A 299 6.64 -9.68 30.54
C ALA A 299 8.05 -9.06 30.49
N ALA A 300 8.41 -8.47 29.34
CA ALA A 300 9.73 -7.91 29.12
C ALA A 300 9.85 -6.53 29.80
N GLY A 301 10.87 -6.37 30.65
CA GLY A 301 11.12 -5.13 31.41
C GLY A 301 10.71 -5.19 32.89
N GLY A 302 10.13 -6.29 33.37
CA GLY A 302 9.93 -6.51 34.80
C GLY A 302 11.25 -6.69 35.54
N ILE A 303 11.48 -5.95 36.64
CA ILE A 303 12.61 -6.18 37.54
C ILE A 303 12.48 -7.58 38.14
N SER A 304 13.53 -8.40 38.02
CA SER A 304 13.58 -9.73 38.63
C SER A 304 13.58 -9.59 40.15
N SER A 305 12.42 -9.79 40.77
CA SER A 305 12.21 -9.74 42.21
C SER A 305 12.36 -11.16 42.78
N SER A 306 13.55 -11.45 43.31
CA SER A 306 13.82 -12.68 44.06
C SER A 306 12.88 -12.76 45.28
N ARG A 307 11.85 -13.60 45.18
CA ARG A 307 10.91 -13.84 46.29
C ARG A 307 11.58 -14.67 47.38
N SER A 308 12.20 -13.99 48.35
CA SER A 308 12.40 -14.56 49.68
C SER A 308 11.03 -14.87 50.29
N SER A 309 10.85 -16.10 50.77
CA SER A 309 9.59 -16.56 51.34
C SER A 309 9.35 -15.98 52.74
N VAL A 310 8.26 -15.24 52.91
CA VAL A 310 7.68 -14.93 54.23
C VAL A 310 6.23 -15.38 54.20
N ALA A 311 5.88 -16.33 55.07
CA ALA A 311 4.50 -16.78 55.26
C ALA A 311 3.80 -15.94 56.33
N ILE A 312 2.58 -15.50 56.06
CA ILE A 312 1.64 -14.99 57.07
C ILE A 312 0.30 -15.69 56.83
N SER A 313 -0.32 -16.15 57.92
CA SER A 313 -1.43 -17.11 57.89
C SER A 313 -2.81 -16.47 57.72
N SER A 314 -3.76 -17.34 57.38
CA SER A 314 -5.20 -17.08 57.24
C SER A 314 -5.92 -16.51 58.46
N SER A 315 -6.96 -15.71 58.21
CA SER A 315 -8.15 -15.64 59.07
C SER A 315 -9.43 -15.40 58.24
N SER A 316 -10.53 -16.04 58.66
CA SER A 316 -11.87 -16.06 58.04
C SER A 316 -12.79 -14.95 58.62
N VAL A 317 -14.11 -14.81 58.39
CA VAL A 317 -15.23 -15.68 57.92
C VAL A 317 -16.44 -14.82 57.41
N ILE A 318 -17.44 -15.47 56.78
CA ILE A 318 -18.91 -15.14 56.81
C ILE A 318 -19.41 -13.85 56.09
N SER A 319 -20.70 -13.72 55.70
CA SER A 319 -21.50 -14.44 54.67
C SER A 319 -23.03 -14.14 54.78
N SER A 320 -23.69 -13.77 53.68
CA SER A 320 -25.16 -13.83 53.47
C SER A 320 -25.48 -13.60 51.96
N SER A 321 -26.14 -14.47 51.18
CA SER A 321 -27.53 -14.99 51.23
C SER A 321 -28.60 -13.89 51.06
N ARG A 322 -29.57 -13.92 50.13
CA ARG A 322 -30.27 -14.99 49.35
C ARG A 322 -30.52 -14.49 47.90
N SER A 323 -30.72 -15.26 46.83
CA SER A 323 -31.75 -16.28 46.48
C SER A 323 -33.22 -15.79 46.54
N SER A 324 -34.19 -16.17 45.69
CA SER A 324 -34.27 -16.65 44.28
C SER A 324 -35.76 -16.95 43.97
N SER A 325 -36.34 -16.44 42.88
CA SER A 325 -37.66 -16.83 42.25
C SER A 325 -37.78 -16.10 40.89
N SER A 326 -38.20 -16.63 39.72
CA SER A 326 -39.27 -17.60 39.30
C SER A 326 -40.69 -16.99 39.33
N ILE A 327 -41.58 -17.14 38.33
CA ILE A 327 -41.56 -17.93 37.06
C ILE A 327 -42.67 -17.44 36.08
N ALA A 328 -42.77 -18.06 34.88
CA ALA A 328 -43.93 -18.11 33.96
C ALA A 328 -44.15 -17.03 32.87
N VAL A 329 -44.81 -17.49 31.78
CA VAL A 329 -45.11 -16.84 30.48
C VAL A 329 -46.61 -17.00 30.19
N SER A 330 -47.26 -16.05 29.49
CA SER A 330 -48.38 -16.35 28.55
C SER A 330 -48.84 -15.16 27.67
N SER A 331 -48.95 -15.46 26.36
CA SER A 331 -49.85 -14.93 25.29
C SER A 331 -50.88 -13.81 25.59
N SER A 332 -51.17 -12.83 24.71
CA SER A 332 -51.96 -13.04 23.47
C SER A 332 -52.16 -11.80 22.55
N SER A 333 -52.42 -12.08 21.26
CA SER A 333 -53.26 -11.36 20.25
C SER A 333 -53.26 -9.81 20.07
N ARG A 334 -52.72 -9.40 18.91
CA ARG A 334 -53.23 -8.44 17.88
C ARG A 334 -54.47 -7.55 18.19
N ILE A 335 -54.42 -6.28 17.75
CA ILE A 335 -55.28 -5.72 16.67
C ILE A 335 -54.71 -4.40 16.10
N SER A 336 -55.23 -3.98 14.94
CA SER A 336 -54.72 -3.00 13.96
C SER A 336 -54.78 -1.50 14.33
N SER A 337 -54.21 -0.68 13.41
CA SER A 337 -54.56 0.74 13.09
C SER A 337 -54.19 1.86 14.08
N SER A 338 -53.92 3.11 13.66
CA SER A 338 -53.51 3.68 12.34
C SER A 338 -53.20 5.19 12.45
N VAL A 339 -52.64 5.78 11.37
CA VAL A 339 -52.66 7.23 11.00
C VAL A 339 -51.67 8.21 11.68
N ALA A 340 -51.11 9.09 10.83
CA ALA A 340 -50.51 10.42 11.02
C ALA A 340 -49.32 10.65 11.99
N LEU A 341 -48.21 11.09 11.39
CA LEU A 341 -47.26 11.98 12.02
C LEU A 341 -47.93 13.32 12.37
N SER A 342 -47.71 13.84 13.59
CA SER A 342 -47.38 15.26 13.82
C SER A 342 -47.10 15.55 15.30
N SER A 343 -45.90 16.07 15.60
CA SER A 343 -45.68 17.05 16.68
C SER A 343 -44.20 17.47 16.76
N SER A 344 -44.00 18.78 16.92
CA SER A 344 -42.70 19.45 16.99
C SER A 344 -41.91 19.04 18.24
N SER A 345 -40.68 18.57 18.07
CA SER A 345 -39.77 18.26 19.17
C SER A 345 -39.16 19.53 19.80
N ARG A 346 -39.76 20.01 20.89
CA ARG A 346 -39.10 20.89 21.86
C ARG A 346 -38.83 20.08 23.12
N SER A 347 -37.55 19.81 23.43
CA SER A 347 -37.14 19.27 24.72
C SER A 347 -35.80 19.88 25.14
N SER A 348 -35.64 20.07 26.45
CA SER A 348 -34.51 20.78 27.05
C SER A 348 -33.35 19.85 27.38
N THR A 349 -32.16 20.42 27.57
CA THR A 349 -31.01 19.73 28.16
C THR A 349 -31.29 19.32 29.61
N PRO A 350 -30.53 18.34 30.12
CA PRO A 350 -29.71 18.64 31.28
C PRO A 350 -28.21 18.50 30.98
N VAL A 351 -27.40 19.29 31.70
CA VAL A 351 -25.93 19.28 31.61
C VAL A 351 -25.36 18.14 32.46
N VAL A 352 -24.38 17.42 31.95
CA VAL A 352 -23.49 16.56 32.75
C VAL A 352 -22.06 16.98 32.50
N SER A 353 -21.39 17.49 33.53
CA SER A 353 -20.02 18.00 33.47
C SER A 353 -19.12 17.24 34.44
N SER A 354 -18.23 16.39 33.90
CA SER A 354 -17.17 15.74 34.67
C SER A 354 -15.97 15.43 33.76
N SER A 355 -15.14 16.44 33.54
CA SER A 355 -13.89 16.31 32.77
C SER A 355 -12.82 15.56 33.55
N SER A 356 -12.48 14.34 33.12
CA SER A 356 -11.23 13.67 33.49
C SER A 356 -10.16 13.92 32.41
N SER A 357 -9.39 15.00 32.59
CA SER A 357 -8.31 15.37 31.67
C SER A 357 -7.08 14.46 31.86
N SER A 358 -7.10 13.28 31.25
CA SER A 358 -5.87 12.52 31.03
C SER A 358 -4.95 13.31 30.10
N SER A 359 -3.75 13.67 30.57
CA SER A 359 -2.74 14.28 29.70
C SER A 359 -2.41 13.29 28.56
N PRO A 360 -2.52 13.69 27.28
CA PRO A 360 -2.26 12.77 26.18
C PRO A 360 -0.79 12.35 26.19
N ASN A 361 -0.55 11.05 26.09
CA ASN A 361 0.79 10.48 26.05
C ASN A 361 1.59 11.07 24.89
N VAL A 362 2.88 11.33 25.10
CA VAL A 362 3.79 11.96 24.11
C VAL A 362 3.75 11.27 22.75
N ALA A 363 3.56 9.95 22.72
CA ALA A 363 3.39 9.13 21.51
C ALA A 363 2.16 9.46 20.64
N GLN A 364 1.22 10.29 21.10
CA GLN A 364 0.09 10.79 20.29
C GLN A 364 0.49 12.00 19.44
N CYS A 365 1.37 12.86 19.95
CA CYS A 365 1.79 14.11 19.31
C CYS A 365 3.13 13.98 18.56
N SER A 366 3.89 12.91 18.78
CA SER A 366 5.05 12.56 17.97
C SER A 366 4.68 12.34 16.49
N ALA A 367 5.63 12.62 15.59
CA ALA A 367 5.46 12.37 14.16
C ALA A 367 5.08 10.91 13.86
N HIS A 368 4.10 10.73 12.98
CA HIS A 368 3.54 9.44 12.59
C HIS A 368 4.14 8.92 11.28
N THR A 369 4.29 7.61 11.20
CA THR A 369 4.59 6.86 9.99
C THR A 369 3.52 5.78 9.84
N TRP A 370 2.91 5.69 8.66
CA TRP A 370 1.91 4.66 8.37
C TRP A 370 2.56 3.26 8.30
N PRO A 371 1.87 2.20 8.76
CA PRO A 371 2.31 0.82 8.51
C PRO A 371 2.26 0.49 7.01
N LYS A 372 2.98 -0.56 6.61
CA LYS A 372 2.80 -1.17 5.29
C LYS A 372 1.37 -1.69 5.10
N TYR A 373 0.99 -1.85 3.84
CA TYR A 373 -0.25 -2.50 3.43
C TYR A 373 -0.04 -4.02 3.39
N GLU A 374 -0.92 -4.76 4.07
CA GLU A 374 -0.84 -6.21 4.22
C GLU A 374 -2.18 -6.87 3.80
N PRO A 375 -2.21 -7.83 2.86
CA PRO A 375 -1.08 -8.29 2.04
C PRO A 375 -0.53 -7.17 1.14
N ASP A 376 0.74 -7.29 0.79
CA ASP A 376 1.34 -6.47 -0.28
C ASP A 376 0.58 -6.73 -1.59
N LEU A 377 0.04 -5.66 -2.19
CA LEU A 377 -0.66 -5.70 -3.47
C LEU A 377 0.29 -5.71 -4.68
N ASN A 378 1.53 -6.16 -4.53
CA ASN A 378 2.50 -6.18 -5.62
C ASN A 378 2.21 -7.31 -6.61
N TYR A 379 1.56 -6.98 -7.72
CA TYR A 379 1.24 -7.90 -8.82
C TYR A 379 2.14 -7.72 -10.05
N ASP A 380 2.34 -8.79 -10.81
CA ASP A 380 3.16 -8.84 -12.02
C ASP A 380 2.55 -9.84 -13.00
N PHE A 381 1.99 -9.35 -14.11
CA PHE A 381 1.27 -10.18 -15.07
C PHE A 381 2.16 -11.16 -15.84
N ARG A 382 3.49 -11.09 -15.70
CA ARG A 382 4.42 -12.07 -16.29
C ARG A 382 4.31 -13.46 -15.65
N THR A 383 3.62 -13.60 -14.50
CA THR A 383 3.26 -14.91 -13.92
C THR A 383 2.05 -15.55 -14.59
N ASP A 384 1.12 -14.72 -15.10
CA ASP A 384 -0.16 -15.15 -15.64
C ASP A 384 -0.06 -15.34 -17.17
N PHE A 385 0.62 -14.39 -17.80
CA PHE A 385 0.91 -14.33 -19.23
C PHE A 385 2.43 -14.39 -19.40
N GLY A 386 2.94 -15.58 -19.68
CA GLY A 386 4.35 -15.77 -20.04
C GLY A 386 4.72 -15.10 -21.37
N GLN A 387 5.97 -15.26 -21.80
CA GLN A 387 6.45 -14.69 -23.07
C GLN A 387 5.55 -15.09 -24.25
N VAL A 388 5.05 -14.07 -24.95
CA VAL A 388 4.03 -14.22 -25.99
C VAL A 388 4.64 -14.66 -27.31
N ASP A 389 4.28 -15.87 -27.75
CA ASP A 389 4.76 -16.47 -29.00
C ASP A 389 4.04 -15.90 -30.23
N THR A 390 4.58 -14.79 -30.75
CA THR A 390 4.10 -14.11 -31.95
C THR A 390 4.21 -14.94 -33.24
N SER A 391 4.98 -16.04 -33.25
CA SER A 391 5.11 -16.89 -34.46
C SER A 391 3.80 -17.60 -34.84
N LYS A 392 2.88 -17.71 -33.88
CA LYS A 392 1.55 -18.34 -34.04
C LYS A 392 0.43 -17.33 -34.28
N PHE A 393 0.73 -16.03 -34.30
CA PHE A 393 -0.28 -14.98 -34.37
C PHE A 393 -1.02 -14.93 -35.70
N LYS A 394 -2.34 -14.75 -35.61
CA LYS A 394 -3.25 -14.60 -36.74
C LYS A 394 -3.71 -13.15 -36.86
N VAL A 395 -3.93 -12.69 -38.10
CA VAL A 395 -4.59 -11.40 -38.32
C VAL A 395 -6.08 -11.55 -37.99
N TYR A 396 -6.57 -10.82 -37.00
CA TYR A 396 -7.99 -10.66 -36.77
C TYR A 396 -8.53 -9.58 -37.72
N ASN A 397 -9.17 -9.95 -38.83
CA ASN A 397 -9.57 -8.94 -39.83
C ASN A 397 -10.62 -7.95 -39.31
N GLY A 398 -11.55 -8.38 -38.45
CA GLY A 398 -12.63 -7.57 -37.89
C GLY A 398 -13.71 -7.13 -38.88
N CYS A 399 -13.31 -6.55 -40.01
CA CYS A 399 -14.17 -6.12 -41.11
C CYS A 399 -14.32 -7.17 -42.22
N PRO A 400 -15.35 -7.05 -43.09
CA PRO A 400 -15.49 -7.88 -44.29
C PRO A 400 -14.26 -7.76 -45.20
N ALA A 401 -13.78 -8.89 -45.73
CA ALA A 401 -12.62 -8.92 -46.63
C ALA A 401 -12.80 -8.09 -47.92
N SER A 402 -14.03 -7.74 -48.29
CA SER A 402 -14.36 -6.87 -49.42
C SER A 402 -14.05 -5.38 -49.18
N THR A 403 -13.89 -4.92 -47.93
CA THR A 403 -13.53 -3.52 -47.61
C THR A 403 -12.04 -3.32 -47.40
N ILE A 404 -11.34 -4.34 -46.88
CA ILE A 404 -9.89 -4.34 -46.65
C ILE A 404 -9.15 -4.26 -47.99
N ALA A 405 -8.16 -3.37 -48.08
CA ALA A 405 -7.27 -3.21 -49.22
C ALA A 405 -5.83 -3.65 -48.92
N GLY A 406 -5.45 -3.72 -47.65
CA GLY A 406 -4.15 -4.26 -47.24
C GLY A 406 -4.02 -4.42 -45.73
N VAL A 407 -3.06 -5.26 -45.36
CA VAL A 407 -2.63 -5.52 -43.98
C VAL A 407 -1.11 -5.59 -43.95
N LYS A 408 -0.49 -5.03 -42.92
CA LYS A 408 0.96 -5.14 -42.67
C LYS A 408 1.20 -5.53 -41.21
N THR A 409 1.90 -6.63 -40.97
CA THR A 409 2.19 -7.15 -39.62
C THR A 409 3.65 -6.93 -39.24
N LYS A 410 3.91 -6.73 -37.94
CA LYS A 410 5.27 -6.69 -37.38
C LYS A 410 5.21 -7.02 -35.89
N GLY A 411 5.99 -8.02 -35.47
CA GLY A 411 6.05 -8.47 -34.07
C GLY A 411 4.66 -8.84 -33.53
N ARG A 412 4.13 -8.00 -32.64
CA ARG A 412 2.87 -8.20 -31.91
C ARG A 412 1.66 -7.51 -32.56
N PHE A 413 1.86 -6.74 -33.63
CA PHE A 413 0.84 -5.85 -34.19
C PHE A 413 0.53 -6.07 -35.68
N ALA A 414 -0.70 -5.74 -36.07
CA ALA A 414 -1.19 -5.68 -37.44
C ALA A 414 -1.81 -4.31 -37.73
N PHE A 415 -1.39 -3.69 -38.84
CA PHE A 415 -1.96 -2.44 -39.35
C PHE A 415 -2.86 -2.74 -40.56
N ILE A 416 -4.13 -2.37 -40.50
CA ILE A 416 -5.19 -2.75 -41.46
C ILE A 416 -5.78 -1.48 -42.08
N TRP A 417 -5.93 -1.46 -43.42
CA TRP A 417 -6.54 -0.33 -44.14
C TRP A 417 -7.50 -0.76 -45.24
N GLY A 418 -8.48 0.11 -45.51
CA GLY A 418 -9.45 -0.04 -46.60
C GLY A 418 -9.02 0.68 -47.88
N LYS A 419 -9.89 0.62 -48.88
CA LYS A 419 -9.63 1.07 -50.26
C LYS A 419 -9.39 2.58 -50.44
N ASN A 420 -9.70 3.39 -49.43
CA ASN A 420 -9.55 4.86 -49.42
C ASN A 420 -8.38 5.33 -48.53
N ARG A 421 -7.32 4.53 -48.34
CA ARG A 421 -6.10 4.94 -47.62
C ARG A 421 -5.59 6.29 -48.13
N ASN A 422 -5.36 7.24 -47.22
CA ASN A 422 -4.86 8.57 -47.57
C ASN A 422 -3.49 8.47 -48.27
N PRO A 423 -3.29 9.11 -49.43
CA PRO A 423 -2.06 8.97 -50.23
C PRO A 423 -0.80 9.56 -49.56
N ALA A 424 -0.93 10.37 -48.50
CA ALA A 424 0.20 10.85 -47.72
C ALA A 424 0.85 9.76 -46.83
N ILE A 425 0.14 8.65 -46.56
CA ILE A 425 0.66 7.56 -45.71
C ILE A 425 1.58 6.67 -46.52
N THR A 426 2.88 6.70 -46.24
CA THR A 426 3.84 5.75 -46.82
C THR A 426 3.86 4.42 -46.05
N ASP A 427 4.40 3.38 -46.68
CA ASP A 427 4.61 2.11 -46.00
C ASP A 427 5.71 2.16 -44.93
N ALA A 428 6.60 3.16 -45.01
CA ALA A 428 7.61 3.46 -44.00
C ALA A 428 7.01 4.13 -42.75
N ASP A 429 5.94 4.91 -42.91
CA ASP A 429 5.18 5.45 -41.77
C ASP A 429 4.48 4.32 -40.99
N ILE A 430 3.88 3.36 -41.70
CA ILE A 430 3.31 2.16 -41.09
C ILE A 430 4.40 1.33 -40.39
N ASP A 431 5.57 1.15 -41.01
CA ASP A 431 6.71 0.48 -40.35
C ASP A 431 7.18 1.21 -39.09
N ARG A 432 7.24 2.54 -39.10
CA ARG A 432 7.60 3.36 -37.93
C ARG A 432 6.58 3.21 -36.81
N VAL A 433 5.28 3.33 -37.12
CA VAL A 433 4.18 3.14 -36.15
C VAL A 433 4.24 1.75 -35.53
N LEU A 434 4.35 0.70 -36.35
CA LEU A 434 4.47 -0.68 -35.87
C LEU A 434 5.74 -0.90 -35.05
N THR A 435 6.88 -0.31 -35.42
CA THR A 435 8.14 -0.45 -34.67
C THR A 435 8.03 0.17 -33.28
N ASN A 436 7.53 1.41 -33.20
CA ASN A 436 7.29 2.11 -31.94
C ASN A 436 6.34 1.33 -31.03
N LEU A 437 5.21 0.85 -31.56
CA LEU A 437 4.22 0.10 -30.79
C LEU A 437 4.76 -1.22 -30.24
N ASN A 438 5.63 -1.94 -30.98
CA ASN A 438 6.31 -3.11 -30.44
C ASN A 438 7.26 -2.73 -29.28
N GLU A 439 8.10 -1.71 -29.46
CA GLU A 439 9.01 -1.22 -28.41
C GLU A 439 8.26 -0.78 -27.13
N ASP A 440 7.08 -0.17 -27.29
CA ASP A 440 6.19 0.24 -26.22
C ASP A 440 5.51 -0.96 -25.54
N ALA A 441 4.88 -1.85 -26.30
CA ALA A 441 4.22 -3.04 -25.76
C ALA A 441 5.19 -4.02 -25.09
N ASP A 442 6.41 -4.17 -25.62
CA ASP A 442 7.44 -5.03 -25.04
C ASP A 442 8.01 -4.43 -23.76
N TYR A 443 8.15 -3.11 -23.64
CA TYR A 443 8.55 -2.50 -22.37
C TYR A 443 7.43 -2.61 -21.31
N ILE A 444 6.19 -2.28 -21.68
CA ILE A 444 5.01 -2.41 -20.81
C ILE A 444 4.88 -3.84 -20.26
N HIS A 445 4.99 -4.86 -21.12
CA HIS A 445 4.90 -6.24 -20.69
C HIS A 445 6.18 -6.73 -19.98
N ASN A 446 7.32 -6.72 -20.67
CA ASN A 446 8.53 -7.42 -20.22
C ASN A 446 9.28 -6.71 -19.09
N VAL A 447 9.12 -5.39 -18.92
CA VAL A 447 9.84 -4.59 -17.91
C VAL A 447 8.92 -4.08 -16.81
N MET A 448 7.73 -3.60 -17.15
CA MET A 448 6.78 -3.06 -16.17
C MET A 448 5.84 -4.12 -15.58
N GLY A 449 5.76 -5.33 -16.17
CA GLY A 449 4.94 -6.43 -15.65
C GLY A 449 3.44 -6.27 -15.91
N TRP A 450 3.05 -5.57 -16.97
CA TRP A 450 1.64 -5.40 -17.38
C TRP A 450 1.17 -6.49 -18.36
N PRO A 451 -0.15 -6.75 -18.49
CA PRO A 451 -0.65 -7.80 -19.36
C PRO A 451 -0.60 -7.35 -20.82
N VAL A 452 -0.69 -8.31 -21.73
CA VAL A 452 -0.92 -8.02 -23.16
C VAL A 452 -2.42 -7.81 -23.41
N ASP A 453 -2.80 -7.14 -24.50
CA ASP A 453 -4.21 -6.89 -24.78
C ASP A 453 -4.97 -8.16 -25.19
N LYS A 454 -6.30 -8.11 -25.16
CA LYS A 454 -7.18 -9.27 -25.37
C LYS A 454 -6.88 -10.05 -26.66
N LEU A 455 -6.61 -9.37 -27.76
CA LEU A 455 -6.28 -10.02 -29.04
C LEU A 455 -5.01 -10.88 -28.92
N GLN A 456 -3.98 -10.37 -28.25
CA GLN A 456 -2.74 -11.11 -28.02
C GLN A 456 -2.91 -12.28 -27.04
N GLN A 457 -3.77 -12.15 -26.02
CA GLN A 457 -4.13 -13.25 -25.12
C GLN A 457 -4.82 -14.41 -25.87
N GLU A 458 -5.58 -14.10 -26.92
CA GLU A 458 -6.29 -15.08 -27.76
C GLU A 458 -5.50 -15.55 -29.01
N GLY A 459 -4.23 -15.15 -29.15
CA GLY A 459 -3.34 -15.61 -30.23
C GLY A 459 -3.49 -14.83 -31.55
N TYR A 460 -3.92 -13.58 -31.49
CA TYR A 460 -3.99 -12.66 -32.63
C TYR A 460 -2.99 -11.50 -32.47
N PHE A 461 -2.61 -10.88 -33.59
CA PHE A 461 -1.96 -9.57 -33.53
C PHE A 461 -2.91 -8.54 -32.90
N SER A 462 -2.37 -7.58 -32.13
CA SER A 462 -3.11 -6.38 -31.75
C SER A 462 -3.30 -5.49 -32.98
N ASN A 463 -4.50 -4.94 -33.15
CA ASN A 463 -4.91 -4.29 -34.39
C ASN A 463 -4.90 -2.77 -34.32
N ILE A 464 -4.27 -2.16 -35.32
CA ILE A 464 -4.45 -0.77 -35.70
C ILE A 464 -5.29 -0.72 -36.97
N TYR A 465 -6.42 -0.03 -36.94
CA TYR A 465 -7.25 0.23 -38.11
C TYR A 465 -7.08 1.67 -38.59
N LEU A 466 -7.04 1.88 -39.91
CA LEU A 466 -6.92 3.21 -40.50
C LEU A 466 -8.30 3.88 -40.69
N TYR A 467 -8.59 4.87 -39.87
CA TYR A 467 -9.79 5.71 -39.92
C TYR A 467 -9.93 6.45 -41.25
N GLY A 468 -11.17 6.58 -41.74
CA GLY A 468 -11.50 7.24 -43.01
C GLY A 468 -11.07 6.46 -44.27
N SER A 469 -10.45 5.30 -44.11
CA SER A 469 -9.96 4.49 -45.25
C SER A 469 -11.02 3.63 -45.92
N GLY A 470 -12.30 3.76 -45.56
CA GLY A 470 -13.39 2.94 -46.10
C GLY A 470 -13.41 1.50 -45.56
N LEU A 471 -12.92 1.32 -44.32
CA LEU A 471 -13.17 0.13 -43.52
C LEU A 471 -14.59 0.16 -42.93
N CYS A 472 -14.99 -0.92 -42.26
CA CYS A 472 -16.27 -0.99 -41.53
C CYS A 472 -16.26 -0.27 -40.17
N THR A 473 -15.13 0.34 -39.80
CA THR A 473 -14.88 0.98 -38.48
C THR A 473 -15.54 2.34 -38.33
N ASP A 474 -15.80 3.02 -39.45
CA ASP A 474 -16.23 4.41 -39.51
C ASP A 474 -16.78 4.73 -40.92
N SER A 475 -17.33 5.94 -41.10
CA SER A 475 -17.76 6.47 -42.39
C SER A 475 -17.10 7.83 -42.69
N ALA A 476 -15.85 8.01 -42.24
CA ALA A 476 -15.18 9.31 -42.27
C ALA A 476 -14.44 9.58 -43.59
N ALA A 477 -14.05 10.83 -43.82
CA ALA A 477 -13.13 11.18 -44.89
C ALA A 477 -11.68 10.81 -44.51
N ASN A 478 -10.87 10.36 -45.48
CA ASN A 478 -9.47 10.03 -45.23
C ASN A 478 -8.59 11.26 -44.91
N THR A 479 -9.14 12.47 -45.01
CA THR A 479 -8.55 13.75 -44.60
C THR A 479 -8.85 14.14 -43.15
N GLU A 480 -9.66 13.37 -42.42
CA GLU A 480 -9.93 13.64 -41.00
C GLU A 480 -8.69 13.47 -40.12
N LYS A 481 -8.68 14.15 -38.96
CA LYS A 481 -7.53 14.18 -38.05
C LYS A 481 -7.87 13.63 -36.67
N GLY A 482 -7.07 12.68 -36.21
CA GLY A 482 -7.13 12.18 -34.84
C GLY A 482 -6.63 10.74 -34.71
N GLY A 483 -6.65 10.25 -33.48
CA GLY A 483 -6.50 8.85 -33.12
C GLY A 483 -7.36 8.59 -31.88
N TRP A 484 -7.93 7.40 -31.78
CA TRP A 484 -8.86 7.03 -30.73
C TRP A 484 -8.77 5.53 -30.43
N GLN A 485 -8.99 5.12 -29.18
CA GLN A 485 -9.45 3.77 -28.89
C GLN A 485 -10.92 3.63 -29.27
N SER A 486 -11.26 2.51 -29.91
CA SER A 486 -12.63 2.14 -30.25
C SER A 486 -12.80 0.63 -30.08
N GLY A 487 -13.96 0.08 -30.45
CA GLY A 487 -14.27 -1.35 -30.33
C GLY A 487 -14.73 -1.96 -31.64
N ILE A 488 -14.28 -3.18 -31.92
CA ILE A 488 -14.77 -4.00 -33.04
C ILE A 488 -15.06 -5.42 -32.54
N ASN A 489 -16.29 -5.89 -32.77
CA ASN A 489 -16.75 -7.25 -32.45
C ASN A 489 -16.45 -7.73 -31.00
N GLY A 490 -16.39 -6.82 -30.02
CA GLY A 490 -16.06 -7.15 -28.62
C GLY A 490 -14.57 -7.20 -28.27
N TYR A 491 -13.71 -6.63 -29.12
CA TYR A 491 -12.30 -6.34 -28.85
C TYR A 491 -12.06 -4.82 -28.85
N PRO A 492 -11.27 -4.28 -27.91
CA PRO A 492 -10.67 -2.96 -28.06
C PRO A 492 -9.76 -2.92 -29.29
N MET A 493 -9.67 -1.78 -29.95
CA MET A 493 -8.80 -1.54 -31.10
C MET A 493 -8.22 -0.13 -31.09
N VAL A 494 -7.04 0.02 -31.70
CA VAL A 494 -6.45 1.34 -32.00
C VAL A 494 -7.01 1.81 -33.35
N LEU A 495 -7.57 3.01 -33.41
CA LEU A 495 -8.15 3.60 -34.62
C LEU A 495 -7.43 4.92 -34.92
N LEU A 496 -6.55 4.93 -35.94
CA LEU A 496 -5.75 6.12 -36.28
C LEU A 496 -6.20 6.73 -37.61
N SER A 497 -6.30 8.06 -37.69
CA SER A 497 -6.38 8.75 -38.97
C SER A 497 -5.00 8.90 -39.61
N TYR A 498 -4.93 9.47 -40.82
CA TYR A 498 -3.66 9.69 -41.51
C TYR A 498 -2.66 10.54 -40.69
N TYR A 499 -3.14 11.49 -39.88
CA TYR A 499 -2.28 12.52 -39.28
C TYR A 499 -1.32 11.96 -38.21
N PRO A 500 -1.76 11.16 -37.20
CA PRO A 500 -0.83 10.48 -36.30
C PRO A 500 0.11 9.51 -37.05
N VAL A 501 -0.40 8.85 -38.09
CA VAL A 501 0.39 7.87 -38.84
C VAL A 501 1.58 8.54 -39.51
N VAL A 502 1.42 9.69 -40.18
CA VAL A 502 2.51 10.41 -40.88
C VAL A 502 3.37 11.32 -39.98
N THR A 503 2.95 11.60 -38.74
CA THR A 503 3.62 12.59 -37.87
C THR A 503 4.45 11.92 -36.78
N PRO A 504 5.80 11.91 -36.82
CA PRO A 504 6.62 11.14 -35.89
C PRO A 504 6.51 11.53 -34.40
N SER A 505 6.17 12.79 -34.10
CA SER A 505 5.94 13.25 -32.72
C SER A 505 4.68 12.66 -32.08
N GLU A 506 3.74 12.15 -32.88
CA GLU A 506 2.49 11.53 -32.39
C GLU A 506 2.69 10.11 -31.84
N ARG A 507 3.95 9.63 -31.70
CA ARG A 507 4.24 8.36 -31.00
C ARG A 507 3.52 8.33 -29.65
N GLY A 508 3.58 9.41 -28.87
CA GLY A 508 2.91 9.50 -27.57
C GLY A 508 1.38 9.27 -27.66
N GLY A 509 0.69 9.89 -28.60
CA GLY A 509 -0.74 9.64 -28.81
C GLY A 509 -1.02 8.19 -29.21
N ILE A 510 -0.24 7.65 -30.15
CA ILE A 510 -0.38 6.26 -30.60
C ILE A 510 -0.14 5.25 -29.46
N THR A 511 0.83 5.49 -28.58
CA THR A 511 1.07 4.67 -27.38
C THR A 511 -0.08 4.78 -26.38
N HIS A 512 -0.73 5.95 -26.27
CA HIS A 512 -1.91 6.16 -25.41
C HIS A 512 -3.08 5.29 -25.86
N GLU A 513 -3.44 5.34 -27.15
CA GLU A 513 -4.55 4.55 -27.70
C GLU A 513 -4.30 3.03 -27.59
N PHE A 514 -3.04 2.59 -27.65
CA PHE A 514 -2.68 1.20 -27.35
C PHE A 514 -2.82 0.85 -25.85
N ILE A 515 -2.44 1.75 -24.95
CA ILE A 515 -2.63 1.55 -23.51
C ILE A 515 -4.11 1.38 -23.15
N HIS A 516 -5.01 2.10 -23.82
CA HIS A 516 -6.46 1.86 -23.71
C HIS A 516 -6.87 0.42 -24.07
N THR A 517 -6.24 -0.25 -25.06
CA THR A 517 -6.61 -1.64 -25.39
C THR A 517 -6.25 -2.62 -24.27
N ILE A 518 -5.17 -2.35 -23.53
CA ILE A 518 -4.81 -3.10 -22.31
C ILE A 518 -5.84 -2.84 -21.20
N MET A 519 -6.19 -1.58 -20.91
CA MET A 519 -7.15 -1.28 -19.83
C MET A 519 -8.56 -1.80 -20.14
N ALA A 520 -9.07 -1.51 -21.34
CA ALA A 520 -10.41 -1.93 -21.80
C ALA A 520 -10.58 -3.45 -21.91
N THR A 521 -9.49 -4.24 -21.89
CA THR A 521 -9.57 -5.71 -21.80
C THR A 521 -10.25 -6.18 -20.51
N ARG A 522 -10.28 -5.40 -19.42
CA ARG A 522 -11.08 -5.70 -18.21
C ARG A 522 -12.57 -5.30 -18.31
N GLY A 523 -12.97 -4.64 -19.40
CA GLY A 523 -14.32 -4.11 -19.60
C GLY A 523 -14.68 -2.96 -18.65
N ASN A 524 -15.98 -2.74 -18.48
CA ASN A 524 -16.55 -1.59 -17.75
C ASN A 524 -16.45 -1.80 -16.21
N LYS A 525 -15.21 -1.83 -15.68
CA LYS A 525 -14.93 -2.06 -14.24
C LYS A 525 -14.21 -0.92 -13.50
N ALA A 526 -14.13 0.26 -14.11
CA ALA A 526 -14.23 1.58 -13.47
C ALA A 526 -13.93 2.63 -14.55
N ALA A 527 -14.90 3.45 -14.95
CA ALA A 527 -14.69 4.44 -16.02
C ALA A 527 -13.55 5.42 -15.69
N TRP A 528 -13.48 5.86 -14.43
CA TRP A 528 -12.38 6.67 -13.92
C TRP A 528 -11.02 5.94 -13.90
N PHE A 529 -10.96 4.62 -13.60
CA PHE A 529 -9.68 3.89 -13.59
C PHE A 529 -9.13 3.69 -14.99
N ASN A 530 -10.00 3.56 -16.00
CA ASN A 530 -9.53 3.46 -17.37
C ASN A 530 -8.81 4.76 -17.74
N GLU A 531 -9.46 5.92 -17.67
CA GLU A 531 -8.84 7.20 -18.05
C GLU A 531 -7.63 7.59 -17.17
N GLY A 532 -7.79 7.64 -15.84
CA GLY A 532 -6.70 7.99 -14.91
C GLY A 532 -5.60 6.92 -14.79
N GLY A 533 -5.90 5.67 -15.17
CA GLY A 533 -4.95 4.57 -15.24
C GLY A 533 -4.19 4.53 -16.57
N ASN A 534 -4.82 4.93 -17.68
CA ASN A 534 -4.17 5.09 -18.98
C ASN A 534 -3.08 6.17 -18.90
N THR A 535 -3.43 7.35 -18.36
CA THR A 535 -2.48 8.46 -18.15
C THR A 535 -1.35 8.03 -17.21
N TRP A 536 -1.67 7.39 -16.08
CA TRP A 536 -0.69 6.83 -15.15
C TRP A 536 0.26 5.83 -15.83
N LEU A 537 -0.25 4.85 -16.59
CA LEU A 537 0.58 3.79 -17.18
C LEU A 537 1.54 4.39 -18.22
N GLN A 538 1.07 5.37 -19.00
CA GLN A 538 1.90 6.07 -19.98
C GLN A 538 3.00 6.92 -19.31
N MET A 539 2.66 7.68 -18.26
CA MET A 539 3.63 8.47 -17.50
C MET A 539 4.67 7.57 -16.83
N ASN A 540 4.22 6.46 -16.23
CA ASN A 540 5.08 5.50 -15.57
C ASN A 540 5.95 4.68 -16.54
N LEU A 541 5.51 4.50 -17.80
CA LEU A 541 6.31 3.93 -18.90
C LEU A 541 7.49 4.83 -19.24
N GLU A 542 7.24 6.12 -19.47
CA GLU A 542 8.30 7.09 -19.77
C GLU A 542 9.27 7.23 -18.59
N ALA A 543 8.75 7.42 -17.38
CA ALA A 543 9.58 7.55 -16.18
C ALA A 543 10.41 6.30 -15.86
N SER A 544 9.90 5.09 -16.15
CA SER A 544 10.68 3.84 -15.99
C SER A 544 11.81 3.73 -17.01
N ARG A 545 11.62 4.26 -18.23
CA ARG A 545 12.60 4.21 -19.32
C ARG A 545 13.72 5.22 -19.17
N THR A 546 13.37 6.48 -18.91
CA THR A 546 14.30 7.60 -19.00
C THR A 546 14.64 8.26 -17.67
N GLY A 547 13.93 7.89 -16.59
CA GLY A 547 14.03 8.55 -15.29
C GLY A 547 13.37 9.95 -15.25
N ASN A 548 12.72 10.38 -16.33
CA ASN A 548 12.03 11.67 -16.39
C ASN A 548 10.60 11.55 -15.89
N TYR A 549 10.28 12.27 -14.81
CA TYR A 549 8.95 12.28 -14.22
C TYR A 549 8.13 13.46 -14.78
N GLY A 550 7.15 13.15 -15.63
CA GLY A 550 6.20 14.11 -16.19
C GLY A 550 4.76 13.71 -15.91
N VAL A 551 3.88 14.69 -15.71
CA VAL A 551 2.43 14.51 -15.50
C VAL A 551 1.64 15.49 -16.36
N GLY A 552 0.37 15.19 -16.62
CA GLY A 552 -0.51 15.94 -17.50
C GLY A 552 -1.10 17.21 -16.89
N PHE A 553 -1.73 18.02 -17.75
CA PHE A 553 -2.38 19.28 -17.37
C PHE A 553 -3.53 19.09 -16.36
N LEU A 554 -4.25 17.98 -16.46
CA LEU A 554 -5.42 17.64 -15.63
C LEU A 554 -5.03 16.96 -14.31
N ASP A 555 -3.75 16.60 -14.11
CA ASP A 555 -3.32 15.95 -12.88
C ASP A 555 -3.38 16.85 -11.64
N ALA A 556 -3.47 18.17 -11.83
CA ALA A 556 -3.65 19.12 -10.74
C ALA A 556 -5.11 19.32 -10.28
N THR A 557 -6.13 18.78 -10.98
CA THR A 557 -7.55 18.97 -10.61
C THR A 557 -7.86 18.46 -9.20
N SER A 558 -7.44 17.24 -8.89
CA SER A 558 -7.71 16.60 -7.59
C SER A 558 -7.01 17.30 -6.42
N PHE A 559 -5.90 18.02 -6.68
CA PHE A 559 -5.18 18.80 -5.68
C PHE A 559 -5.77 20.21 -5.48
N LEU A 560 -6.25 20.84 -6.56
CA LEU A 560 -6.82 22.19 -6.55
C LEU A 560 -8.32 22.23 -6.20
N ALA A 561 -8.94 21.06 -6.00
CA ALA A 561 -10.28 20.89 -5.44
C ALA A 561 -10.34 19.58 -4.60
N PRO A 562 -9.60 19.47 -3.48
CA PRO A 562 -9.40 18.20 -2.77
C PRO A 562 -10.66 17.67 -2.06
N HIS A 563 -11.69 18.51 -1.91
CA HIS A 563 -13.01 18.14 -1.39
C HIS A 563 -13.75 17.16 -2.34
N MET A 564 -13.35 17.10 -3.62
CA MET A 564 -13.79 16.08 -4.56
C MET A 564 -13.35 14.67 -4.11
N PRO A 565 -14.22 13.65 -4.18
CA PRO A 565 -13.86 12.24 -4.03
C PRO A 565 -12.67 11.78 -4.90
N ILE A 566 -12.03 10.67 -4.51
CA ILE A 566 -10.97 10.04 -5.31
C ILE A 566 -11.58 9.46 -6.59
N GLU A 567 -12.63 8.65 -6.45
CA GLU A 567 -13.36 8.03 -7.58
C GLU A 567 -14.42 8.97 -8.14
N ASN A 568 -13.97 10.11 -8.70
CA ASN A 568 -14.86 11.16 -9.21
C ASN A 568 -14.64 11.39 -10.71
N TYR A 569 -15.53 10.84 -11.53
CA TYR A 569 -15.58 11.15 -12.96
C TYR A 569 -16.10 12.57 -13.16
N SER A 570 -15.39 13.40 -13.93
CA SER A 570 -15.76 14.81 -14.20
C SER A 570 -15.86 15.77 -13.01
N GLY A 571 -15.49 15.37 -11.80
CA GLY A 571 -15.11 16.29 -10.72
C GLY A 571 -16.28 16.95 -9.97
N TRP A 572 -16.16 18.26 -9.73
CA TRP A 572 -17.15 19.05 -8.99
C TRP A 572 -18.11 19.73 -9.97
N LEU A 573 -19.40 19.46 -9.81
CA LEU A 573 -20.43 19.85 -10.78
C LEU A 573 -20.96 21.26 -10.52
N GLN A 574 -21.64 21.82 -11.53
CA GLN A 574 -22.24 23.16 -11.48
C GLN A 574 -23.29 23.27 -10.36
N ASP A 575 -24.13 22.25 -10.17
CA ASP A 575 -25.11 22.16 -9.06
C ASP A 575 -24.49 21.97 -7.66
N GLY A 576 -23.15 21.91 -7.57
CA GLY A 576 -22.41 21.81 -6.34
C GLY A 576 -22.22 20.39 -5.81
N THR A 577 -22.76 19.37 -6.49
CA THR A 577 -22.56 17.93 -6.21
C THR A 577 -21.34 17.37 -6.95
N PHE A 578 -21.07 16.07 -6.87
CA PHE A 578 -19.92 15.42 -7.52
C PHE A 578 -20.36 14.52 -8.67
N GLY A 579 -19.48 14.21 -9.62
CA GLY A 579 -19.71 13.08 -10.52
C GLY A 579 -19.44 11.75 -9.82
N GLY A 580 -20.23 10.72 -10.14
CA GLY A 580 -19.96 9.36 -9.64
C GLY A 580 -18.79 8.67 -10.36
N PRO A 581 -18.36 7.47 -9.92
CA PRO A 581 -17.25 6.74 -10.53
C PRO A 581 -17.44 6.34 -12.01
N ASN A 582 -18.70 6.34 -12.48
CA ASN A 582 -19.16 5.92 -13.81
C ASN A 582 -19.90 7.05 -14.55
N ALA A 583 -19.55 8.30 -14.27
CA ALA A 583 -20.21 9.50 -14.81
C ALA A 583 -21.69 9.67 -14.36
N GLU A 584 -22.09 9.06 -13.25
CA GLU A 584 -23.40 9.33 -12.63
C GLU A 584 -23.52 10.83 -12.30
N GLY A 585 -24.69 11.43 -12.57
CA GLY A 585 -24.92 12.86 -12.41
C GLY A 585 -24.26 13.77 -13.47
N VAL A 586 -23.39 13.24 -14.35
CA VAL A 586 -22.62 14.04 -15.31
C VAL A 586 -23.40 14.29 -16.60
N ASN A 587 -23.72 13.25 -17.37
CA ASN A 587 -24.40 13.38 -18.66
C ASN A 587 -25.93 13.52 -18.49
N ARG A 588 -26.36 14.69 -18.01
CA ARG A 588 -27.78 15.01 -17.77
C ARG A 588 -28.41 15.73 -18.95
N THR A 589 -29.71 15.55 -19.14
CA THR A 589 -30.52 16.27 -20.13
C THR A 589 -31.78 16.86 -19.49
N ALA A 590 -32.31 17.92 -20.09
CA ALA A 590 -33.65 18.43 -19.83
C ALA A 590 -34.25 18.98 -21.13
N ASN A 591 -35.54 18.78 -21.36
CA ASN A 591 -36.26 19.23 -22.56
C ASN A 591 -35.59 18.81 -23.90
N GLY A 592 -34.89 17.67 -23.91
CA GLY A 592 -34.14 17.18 -25.08
C GLY A 592 -32.75 17.81 -25.29
N GLN A 593 -32.38 18.83 -24.51
CA GLN A 593 -31.05 19.45 -24.54
C GLN A 593 -30.15 18.87 -23.44
N GLN A 594 -28.84 18.80 -23.71
CA GLN A 594 -27.85 18.43 -22.70
C GLN A 594 -27.67 19.57 -21.69
N ILE A 595 -27.58 19.23 -20.40
CA ILE A 595 -27.25 20.19 -19.35
C ILE A 595 -25.72 20.27 -19.26
N SER A 596 -25.19 21.49 -19.28
CA SER A 596 -23.82 21.75 -18.85
C SER A 596 -23.74 21.42 -17.36
N THR A 597 -22.99 20.38 -17.00
CA THR A 597 -22.82 19.95 -15.59
C THR A 597 -21.41 20.21 -15.07
N TRP A 598 -20.45 20.46 -15.96
CA TRP A 598 -19.03 20.58 -15.67
C TRP A 598 -18.61 21.97 -15.20
N ARG A 599 -17.78 22.04 -14.16
CA ARG A 599 -16.99 23.25 -13.92
C ARG A 599 -15.77 23.23 -14.81
N ASP A 600 -15.46 24.38 -15.42
CA ASP A 600 -14.26 24.58 -16.24
C ASP A 600 -13.02 24.01 -15.52
N TYR A 601 -12.15 23.36 -16.28
CA TYR A 601 -10.96 22.60 -15.84
C TYR A 601 -11.24 21.35 -14.99
N LEU A 602 -12.19 21.39 -14.04
CA LEU A 602 -12.51 20.24 -13.19
C LEU A 602 -13.29 19.13 -13.92
N GLY A 603 -13.98 19.45 -15.02
CA GLY A 603 -14.60 18.45 -15.91
C GLY A 603 -13.63 17.39 -16.44
N GLY A 604 -12.33 17.72 -16.51
CA GLY A 604 -11.27 16.78 -16.88
C GLY A 604 -10.77 15.84 -15.77
N ASN A 605 -11.34 15.87 -14.55
CA ASN A 605 -10.83 15.09 -13.40
C ASN A 605 -10.82 13.55 -13.60
N GLN A 606 -11.54 13.04 -14.61
CA GLN A 606 -11.48 11.63 -15.00
C GLN A 606 -10.07 11.16 -15.43
N TYR A 607 -9.26 12.04 -16.01
CA TYR A 607 -7.89 11.74 -16.48
C TYR A 607 -6.82 11.82 -15.37
N ASN A 608 -7.22 12.09 -14.12
CA ASN A 608 -6.32 12.39 -13.01
C ASN A 608 -5.63 11.12 -12.46
N SER A 609 -4.31 11.06 -12.61
CA SER A 609 -3.45 9.94 -12.24
C SER A 609 -2.92 9.98 -10.81
N ALA A 610 -3.26 11.01 -10.01
CA ALA A 610 -2.60 11.28 -8.72
C ALA A 610 -2.74 10.12 -7.71
N PHE A 611 -3.91 9.47 -7.65
CA PHE A 611 -4.11 8.31 -6.78
C PHE A 611 -3.42 7.03 -7.32
N PRO A 612 -3.48 6.68 -8.62
CA PRO A 612 -2.59 5.68 -9.21
C PRO A 612 -1.09 5.89 -8.95
N HIS A 613 -0.58 7.13 -8.99
CA HIS A 613 0.80 7.42 -8.59
C HIS A 613 1.03 7.18 -7.10
N PHE A 614 0.10 7.56 -6.23
CA PHE A 614 0.15 7.23 -4.80
C PHE A 614 0.18 5.71 -4.56
N LEU A 615 -0.68 4.94 -5.24
CA LEU A 615 -0.70 3.47 -5.14
C LEU A 615 0.67 2.87 -5.52
N GLY A 616 1.23 3.29 -6.66
CA GLY A 616 2.52 2.79 -7.16
C GLY A 616 3.75 3.18 -6.33
N VAL A 617 3.66 4.23 -5.50
CA VAL A 617 4.77 4.75 -4.68
C VAL A 617 4.67 4.31 -3.21
N HIS A 618 3.47 4.36 -2.62
CA HIS A 618 3.27 4.21 -1.16
C HIS A 618 2.48 2.95 -0.76
N VAL A 619 1.77 2.30 -1.68
CA VAL A 619 1.15 0.99 -1.43
C VAL A 619 2.11 -0.11 -1.89
N SER A 620 2.28 -0.29 -3.21
CA SER A 620 3.40 -1.05 -3.80
C SER A 620 3.48 -0.87 -5.32
N LYS A 621 4.64 -1.19 -5.92
CA LYS A 621 4.90 -1.01 -7.35
C LYS A 621 3.83 -1.66 -8.23
N GLY A 622 3.39 -2.86 -7.87
CA GLY A 622 2.35 -3.62 -8.57
C GLY A 622 0.91 -3.32 -8.15
N ALA A 623 0.62 -2.37 -7.25
CA ALA A 623 -0.72 -2.14 -6.72
C ALA A 623 -1.78 -1.80 -7.80
N ASN A 624 -1.41 -1.02 -8.82
CA ASN A 624 -2.29 -0.75 -9.97
C ASN A 624 -2.49 -2.01 -10.85
N ALA A 625 -1.48 -2.87 -10.95
CA ALA A 625 -1.58 -4.15 -11.65
C ALA A 625 -2.46 -5.14 -10.87
N TRP A 626 -2.39 -5.17 -9.53
CA TRP A 626 -3.30 -5.95 -8.69
C TRP A 626 -4.75 -5.49 -8.84
N LEU A 627 -4.96 -4.18 -8.83
CA LEU A 627 -6.28 -3.56 -9.03
C LEU A 627 -6.88 -3.91 -10.41
N TRP A 628 -6.03 -4.06 -11.43
CA TRP A 628 -6.46 -4.63 -12.72
C TRP A 628 -6.70 -6.15 -12.61
N ALA A 629 -5.81 -6.93 -12.00
CA ALA A 629 -5.90 -8.39 -11.97
C ALA A 629 -7.07 -8.94 -11.13
N LYS A 630 -7.30 -8.34 -9.96
CA LYS A 630 -8.19 -8.84 -8.89
C LYS A 630 -9.31 -7.87 -8.54
N GLY A 631 -9.41 -6.73 -9.23
CA GLY A 631 -10.47 -5.73 -9.07
C GLY A 631 -11.86 -6.28 -9.39
N SER A 632 -12.51 -6.86 -8.38
CA SER A 632 -13.79 -7.56 -8.50
C SER A 632 -14.95 -6.62 -8.83
N HIS A 633 -14.92 -5.40 -8.30
CA HIS A 633 -15.97 -4.39 -8.42
C HIS A 633 -15.71 -3.39 -9.55
N ASN A 634 -16.75 -2.59 -9.86
CA ASN A 634 -16.67 -1.42 -10.73
C ASN A 634 -16.17 -0.14 -10.00
N HIS A 635 -15.78 -0.28 -8.72
CA HIS A 635 -15.24 0.78 -7.88
C HIS A 635 -13.90 0.32 -7.28
N ILE A 636 -12.94 1.23 -7.22
CA ILE A 636 -11.52 1.02 -6.92
C ILE A 636 -11.29 0.88 -5.43
N LEU A 637 -11.80 1.82 -4.62
CA LEU A 637 -11.63 1.79 -3.17
C LEU A 637 -12.35 0.55 -2.60
N ARG A 638 -13.52 0.21 -3.14
CA ARG A 638 -14.22 -1.05 -2.84
C ARG A 638 -13.46 -2.30 -3.32
N SER A 639 -12.72 -2.22 -4.42
CA SER A 639 -11.85 -3.33 -4.88
C SER A 639 -10.61 -3.49 -3.99
N LEU A 640 -9.98 -2.38 -3.58
CA LEU A 640 -8.86 -2.35 -2.63
C LEU A 640 -9.29 -2.89 -1.26
N ALA A 641 -10.49 -2.55 -0.78
CA ALA A 641 -11.05 -3.11 0.46
C ALA A 641 -11.25 -4.64 0.38
N GLY A 642 -11.52 -5.17 -0.82
CA GLY A 642 -11.52 -6.60 -1.09
C GLY A 642 -10.13 -7.27 -1.11
N GLY A 643 -9.04 -6.48 -1.05
CA GLY A 643 -7.66 -6.96 -1.00
C GLY A 643 -6.97 -6.76 0.35
N VAL A 644 -7.05 -5.55 0.92
CA VAL A 644 -6.39 -5.17 2.20
C VAL A 644 -7.36 -5.00 3.38
N GLY A 645 -8.66 -5.17 3.17
CA GLY A 645 -9.69 -4.95 4.19
C GLY A 645 -10.04 -3.47 4.42
N GLU A 646 -11.21 -3.24 5.03
CA GLU A 646 -11.82 -1.91 5.15
C GLU A 646 -10.95 -0.91 5.90
N GLU A 647 -10.36 -1.30 7.05
CA GLU A 647 -9.53 -0.42 7.88
C GLU A 647 -8.33 0.11 7.10
N GLN A 648 -7.67 -0.75 6.30
CA GLN A 648 -6.53 -0.33 5.50
C GLN A 648 -6.95 0.52 4.31
N THR A 649 -8.11 0.31 3.70
CA THR A 649 -8.64 1.23 2.69
C THR A 649 -9.00 2.59 3.29
N GLN A 650 -9.61 2.65 4.48
CA GLN A 650 -9.85 3.91 5.20
C GLN A 650 -8.52 4.63 5.54
N ARG A 651 -7.51 3.88 5.99
CA ARG A 651 -6.14 4.38 6.21
C ARG A 651 -5.52 4.93 4.93
N MET A 652 -5.70 4.22 3.81
CA MET A 652 -5.18 4.58 2.50
C MET A 652 -5.78 5.88 1.96
N ILE A 653 -7.08 6.11 2.16
CA ILE A 653 -7.72 7.39 1.83
C ILE A 653 -7.12 8.53 2.67
N MET A 654 -7.04 8.35 3.99
CA MET A 654 -6.45 9.37 4.88
C MET A 654 -4.98 9.66 4.55
N GLU A 655 -4.17 8.62 4.30
CA GLU A 655 -2.78 8.74 3.89
C GLU A 655 -2.64 9.47 2.55
N PHE A 656 -3.40 9.07 1.52
CA PHE A 656 -3.42 9.76 0.24
C PHE A 656 -3.71 11.24 0.42
N ARG A 657 -4.73 11.62 1.19
CA ARG A 657 -5.10 13.03 1.42
C ARG A 657 -4.06 13.80 2.22
N ALA A 658 -3.39 13.18 3.18
CA ALA A 658 -2.27 13.78 3.90
C ALA A 658 -1.05 14.04 3.00
N ARG A 659 -0.70 13.06 2.15
CA ARG A 659 0.40 13.20 1.17
C ARG A 659 0.04 14.16 0.02
N GLN A 660 -1.25 14.21 -0.37
CA GLN A 660 -1.83 15.17 -1.31
C GLN A 660 -1.61 16.61 -0.84
N ALA A 661 -1.83 16.90 0.44
CA ALA A 661 -1.62 18.24 1.00
C ALA A 661 -0.15 18.70 1.00
N MET A 662 0.80 17.77 1.11
CA MET A 662 2.23 18.05 1.35
C MET A 662 3.14 17.96 0.11
N MET A 663 2.56 17.64 -1.06
CA MET A 663 3.32 17.22 -2.26
C MET A 663 4.29 16.07 -1.95
N ASP A 664 3.78 14.96 -1.41
CA ASP A 664 4.59 13.79 -1.04
C ASP A 664 4.29 12.55 -1.91
N PHE A 665 4.77 12.58 -3.16
CA PHE A 665 4.61 11.54 -4.18
C PHE A 665 5.99 11.02 -4.64
N GLY A 666 6.99 11.11 -3.76
CA GLY A 666 8.36 10.71 -4.07
C GLY A 666 8.92 11.45 -5.30
N PRO A 667 9.44 10.75 -6.33
CA PRO A 667 9.98 11.38 -7.53
C PRO A 667 8.97 12.28 -8.28
N TRP A 668 7.68 11.93 -8.25
CA TRP A 668 6.62 12.67 -8.95
C TRP A 668 6.32 14.04 -8.33
N SER A 669 6.78 14.30 -7.09
CA SER A 669 6.48 15.54 -6.35
C SER A 669 6.90 16.83 -7.06
N ASN A 670 7.90 16.80 -7.95
CA ASN A 670 8.27 17.97 -8.74
C ASN A 670 7.48 18.08 -10.06
N ALA A 671 7.00 16.97 -10.61
CA ALA A 671 6.15 16.96 -11.80
C ALA A 671 4.79 17.61 -11.50
N PHE A 672 4.10 17.16 -10.44
CA PHE A 672 2.79 17.70 -10.04
C PHE A 672 2.81 19.21 -9.75
N LYS A 673 3.93 19.76 -9.25
CA LYS A 673 4.05 21.21 -8.98
C LYS A 673 3.81 22.06 -10.22
N THR A 674 4.09 21.57 -11.44
CA THR A 674 3.95 22.37 -12.67
C THR A 674 2.47 22.66 -13.02
N PRO A 675 1.60 21.68 -13.29
CA PRO A 675 0.19 21.95 -13.58
C PRO A 675 -0.55 22.58 -12.38
N ILE A 676 -0.13 22.27 -11.14
CA ILE A 676 -0.66 22.91 -9.92
C ILE A 676 -0.31 24.40 -9.92
N ASN A 677 0.94 24.77 -10.19
CA ASN A 677 1.35 26.18 -10.25
C ASN A 677 0.62 26.96 -11.34
N ASN A 678 0.46 26.35 -12.52
CA ASN A 678 -0.11 26.99 -13.70
C ASN A 678 -1.62 27.25 -13.56
N ASN A 679 -2.33 26.50 -12.72
CA ASN A 679 -3.75 26.70 -12.42
C ASN A 679 -4.00 27.28 -11.01
N TRP A 680 -2.97 27.55 -10.20
CA TRP A 680 -3.14 28.06 -8.84
C TRP A 680 -3.76 29.46 -8.83
N GLY A 681 -4.88 29.62 -8.13
CA GLY A 681 -5.60 30.88 -8.05
C GLY A 681 -6.36 31.26 -9.34
N ARG A 682 -6.46 30.36 -10.33
CA ARG A 682 -7.36 30.47 -11.49
C ARG A 682 -8.81 30.47 -11.00
N THR A 683 -9.62 31.40 -11.49
CA THR A 683 -11.07 31.36 -11.30
C THR A 683 -11.70 30.51 -12.38
N ILE A 684 -12.58 29.58 -12.00
CA ILE A 684 -13.34 28.71 -12.87
C ILE A 684 -14.85 28.94 -12.68
N GLY A 685 -15.61 28.78 -13.75
CA GLY A 685 -17.08 28.88 -13.78
C GLY A 685 -17.69 27.65 -14.43
N ALA A 686 -18.77 27.84 -15.19
CA ALA A 686 -19.33 26.79 -16.03
C ALA A 686 -18.46 26.52 -17.27
N GLU A 687 -18.24 25.25 -17.59
CA GLU A 687 -17.85 24.83 -18.93
C GLU A 687 -19.09 24.80 -19.82
N LYS A 688 -19.06 25.49 -20.98
CA LYS A 688 -20.25 25.72 -21.81
C LYS A 688 -20.34 24.71 -22.94
N ILE A 689 -21.37 23.86 -22.93
CA ILE A 689 -21.69 22.97 -24.05
C ILE A 689 -22.35 23.77 -25.18
N PRO A 690 -21.89 23.70 -26.44
CA PRO A 690 -22.60 24.28 -27.58
C PRO A 690 -24.03 23.72 -27.69
N GLY A 691 -25.04 24.60 -27.63
CA GLY A 691 -26.46 24.22 -27.69
C GLY A 691 -27.02 23.57 -26.41
N GLY A 692 -26.22 23.47 -25.33
CA GLY A 692 -26.67 22.92 -24.05
C GLY A 692 -27.34 23.96 -23.14
N ILE A 693 -28.15 23.47 -22.19
CA ILE A 693 -28.68 24.27 -21.09
C ILE A 693 -27.53 24.58 -20.14
N LEU A 694 -27.25 25.87 -19.93
CA LEU A 694 -26.18 26.31 -19.04
C LEU A 694 -26.71 26.57 -17.63
N GLN A 695 -25.99 26.10 -16.61
CA GLN A 695 -26.14 26.57 -15.24
C GLN A 695 -24.91 27.44 -14.96
N GLU A 696 -25.07 28.65 -14.42
CA GLU A 696 -23.90 29.49 -14.08
C GLU A 696 -23.64 29.35 -12.58
N PRO A 697 -22.66 28.52 -12.15
CA PRO A 697 -22.36 28.33 -10.75
C PRO A 697 -21.64 29.56 -10.19
N THR A 698 -21.67 29.72 -8.86
CA THR A 698 -20.77 30.66 -8.16
C THR A 698 -19.32 30.39 -8.61
N PRO A 699 -18.61 31.40 -9.16
CA PRO A 699 -17.22 31.24 -9.60
C PRO A 699 -16.33 30.82 -8.44
N HIS A 700 -15.50 29.80 -8.67
CA HIS A 700 -14.60 29.25 -7.67
C HIS A 700 -13.16 29.54 -8.04
N ARG A 701 -12.33 29.92 -7.06
CA ARG A 701 -10.92 30.22 -7.28
C ARG A 701 -10.05 29.10 -6.73
N LEU A 702 -9.35 28.41 -7.61
CA LEU A 702 -8.65 27.15 -7.34
C LEU A 702 -7.50 27.28 -6.35
N THR A 703 -7.46 26.38 -5.37
CA THR A 703 -6.42 26.27 -4.34
C THR A 703 -6.52 24.90 -3.64
N PHE A 704 -5.46 24.48 -2.95
CA PHE A 704 -5.55 23.35 -2.01
C PHE A 704 -6.50 23.63 -0.85
N TYR A 705 -6.63 24.91 -0.45
CA TYR A 705 -7.06 25.27 0.91
C TYR A 705 -8.55 25.59 1.02
N ALA A 706 -9.21 24.94 1.98
CA ALA A 706 -10.62 25.16 2.27
C ALA A 706 -10.83 26.41 3.15
N ALA A 707 -11.81 27.23 2.79
CA ALA A 707 -12.18 28.40 3.58
C ALA A 707 -12.86 28.02 4.89
N THR A 708 -12.57 28.76 5.96
CA THR A 708 -13.23 28.61 7.28
C THR A 708 -13.56 29.96 7.89
N THR A 709 -14.74 30.07 8.51
CA THR A 709 -15.12 31.18 9.39
C THR A 709 -14.74 30.83 10.83
N GLN A 710 -14.05 31.72 11.53
CA GLN A 710 -13.69 31.53 12.94
C GLN A 710 -14.76 32.13 13.88
N GLN A 711 -15.25 31.33 14.82
CA GLN A 711 -16.22 31.70 15.86
C GLN A 711 -15.59 31.41 17.22
N GLY A 712 -15.03 32.44 17.87
CA GLY A 712 -14.20 32.25 19.07
C GLY A 712 -12.94 31.45 18.73
N THR A 713 -12.78 30.27 19.33
CA THR A 713 -11.72 29.31 18.96
C THR A 713 -12.16 28.26 17.93
N THR A 714 -13.44 28.23 17.53
CA THR A 714 -13.97 27.20 16.61
C THR A 714 -13.89 27.66 15.16
N LEU A 715 -13.19 26.89 14.32
CA LEU A 715 -13.21 27.02 12.87
C LEU A 715 -14.39 26.23 12.30
N VAL A 716 -15.22 26.92 11.51
CA VAL A 716 -16.37 26.39 10.77
C VAL A 716 -16.05 26.40 9.28
N PRO A 717 -16.07 25.28 8.55
CA PRO A 717 -15.79 25.24 7.12
C PRO A 717 -16.86 25.93 6.26
N SER A 718 -16.49 26.37 5.06
CA SER A 718 -17.48 26.72 4.03
C SER A 718 -18.27 25.48 3.60
N THR A 719 -19.58 25.64 3.47
CA THR A 719 -20.53 24.66 2.93
C THR A 719 -20.25 24.28 1.48
N ASP A 720 -19.64 25.18 0.70
CA ASP A 720 -19.43 25.01 -0.74
C ASP A 720 -18.46 23.86 -1.00
N THR A 721 -17.39 23.81 -0.22
CA THR A 721 -16.26 22.90 -0.35
C THR A 721 -16.22 21.86 0.79
N LEU A 722 -17.35 21.52 1.41
CA LEU A 722 -17.37 20.37 2.33
C LEU A 722 -17.01 19.06 1.60
N PRO A 723 -16.21 18.15 2.21
CA PRO A 723 -15.78 16.91 1.57
C PRO A 723 -16.95 16.01 1.14
N GLY A 724 -16.85 15.45 -0.07
CA GLY A 724 -17.62 14.26 -0.46
C GLY A 724 -17.04 12.97 0.12
N TRP A 725 -17.58 11.81 -0.27
CA TRP A 725 -17.02 10.51 0.11
C TRP A 725 -15.56 10.41 -0.33
N SER A 726 -14.65 9.88 0.50
CA SER A 726 -13.19 9.87 0.25
C SER A 726 -12.53 11.26 0.01
N GLY A 727 -13.27 12.36 0.12
CA GLY A 727 -12.82 13.75 -0.09
C GLY A 727 -12.05 14.31 1.12
N ALA A 728 -11.36 15.44 0.93
CA ALA A 728 -10.71 16.15 2.04
C ALA A 728 -10.66 17.67 1.91
N ASN A 729 -10.75 18.33 3.05
CA ASN A 729 -10.43 19.74 3.23
C ASN A 729 -9.05 19.91 3.86
N GLN A 730 -8.29 20.86 3.32
CA GLN A 730 -7.00 21.26 3.84
C GLN A 730 -7.16 22.64 4.49
N ILE A 731 -7.14 22.73 5.81
CA ILE A 731 -7.26 24.00 6.53
C ILE A 731 -5.85 24.45 6.91
N PRO A 732 -5.29 25.51 6.31
CA PRO A 732 -3.95 25.98 6.63
C PRO A 732 -3.99 26.76 7.95
N LEU A 733 -3.52 26.15 9.04
CA LEU A 733 -3.43 26.77 10.35
C LEU A 733 -2.13 27.57 10.44
N LYS A 734 -2.21 28.83 10.86
CA LYS A 734 -1.04 29.65 11.19
C LYS A 734 -0.59 29.31 12.61
N VAL A 735 0.66 28.92 12.79
CA VAL A 735 1.16 28.33 14.04
C VAL A 735 2.29 29.11 14.70
N THR A 736 2.42 28.94 16.02
CA THR A 736 3.46 29.55 16.86
C THR A 736 3.90 28.59 17.96
N GLY A 737 5.17 28.67 18.37
CA GLY A 737 5.75 27.75 19.36
C GLY A 737 6.19 26.42 18.74
N ASN A 738 6.27 25.37 19.56
CA ASN A 738 6.79 24.05 19.20
C ASN A 738 5.75 22.91 19.25
N LYS A 739 4.46 23.24 19.36
CA LYS A 739 3.34 22.28 19.42
C LYS A 739 2.13 22.85 18.67
N VAL A 740 1.26 21.96 18.21
CA VAL A 740 -0.05 22.28 17.63
C VAL A 740 -1.08 21.33 18.22
N ARG A 741 -2.23 21.86 18.65
CA ARG A 741 -3.41 21.08 19.06
C ARG A 741 -4.68 21.68 18.48
N VAL A 742 -5.52 20.81 17.91
CA VAL A 742 -6.92 21.12 17.57
C VAL A 742 -7.83 19.99 18.05
N ASN A 743 -8.99 20.36 18.59
CA ASN A 743 -10.03 19.41 18.98
C ASN A 743 -11.02 19.25 17.82
N PHE A 744 -11.15 18.02 17.30
CA PHE A 744 -11.93 17.68 16.13
C PHE A 744 -13.31 17.15 16.49
N GLN A 745 -14.33 17.79 15.92
CA GLN A 745 -15.73 17.47 16.16
C GLN A 745 -16.37 17.12 14.81
N PRO A 746 -16.37 15.85 14.40
CA PRO A 746 -17.05 15.43 13.17
C PRO A 746 -18.56 15.56 13.34
N ILE A 747 -19.24 16.00 12.27
CA ILE A 747 -20.71 15.97 12.18
C ILE A 747 -21.12 14.89 11.17
N GLY A 748 -20.39 14.77 10.07
CA GLY A 748 -20.50 13.62 9.16
C GLY A 748 -19.92 12.33 9.75
N GLN A 749 -20.51 11.18 9.37
CA GLN A 749 -19.93 9.86 9.63
C GLN A 749 -18.61 9.65 8.88
N ASN A 750 -17.82 8.69 9.36
CA ASN A 750 -16.52 8.27 8.81
C ASN A 750 -15.55 9.41 8.48
N MET A 751 -15.62 10.47 9.28
CA MET A 751 -14.68 11.59 9.25
C MET A 751 -13.41 11.28 10.05
N ARG A 752 -12.30 11.85 9.61
CA ARG A 752 -10.97 11.81 10.23
C ARG A 752 -10.32 13.19 10.12
N VAL A 753 -9.39 13.52 11.01
CA VAL A 753 -8.42 14.60 10.77
C VAL A 753 -7.00 14.11 11.03
N GLN A 754 -6.05 14.66 10.28
CA GLN A 754 -4.63 14.51 10.49
C GLN A 754 -3.95 15.89 10.34
N LEU A 755 -3.04 16.24 11.25
CA LEU A 755 -2.19 17.42 11.08
C LEU A 755 -1.00 17.05 10.21
N ALA A 756 -0.63 17.91 9.27
CA ALA A 756 0.47 17.70 8.35
C ALA A 756 1.22 19.02 8.08
N TYR A 757 2.54 19.00 8.01
CA TYR A 757 3.31 20.17 7.58
C TYR A 757 4.55 19.79 6.76
N ARG A 758 4.93 20.70 5.87
CA ARG A 758 6.21 20.67 5.16
C ARG A 758 7.20 21.48 5.98
N ALA A 759 8.25 20.83 6.47
CA ALA A 759 9.30 21.47 7.26
C ALA A 759 10.18 22.39 6.39
N ALA A 760 10.92 23.29 7.04
CA ALA A 760 11.85 24.20 6.35
C ALA A 760 12.95 23.48 5.55
N ASP A 761 13.31 22.25 5.92
CA ASP A 761 14.24 21.38 5.17
C ASP A 761 13.60 20.65 3.96
N GLY A 762 12.30 20.86 3.72
CA GLY A 762 11.57 20.24 2.62
C GLY A 762 11.06 18.82 2.90
N THR A 763 11.23 18.28 4.11
CA THR A 763 10.57 17.02 4.51
C THR A 763 9.10 17.23 4.87
N ALA A 764 8.26 16.22 4.65
CA ALA A 764 6.88 16.21 5.14
C ALA A 764 6.80 15.54 6.52
N VAL A 765 5.94 16.05 7.40
CA VAL A 765 5.74 15.59 8.77
C VAL A 765 4.25 15.48 9.06
N TYR A 766 3.83 14.41 9.73
CA TYR A 766 2.43 14.04 9.92
C TYR A 766 2.13 13.72 11.39
N SER A 767 0.94 14.03 11.90
CA SER A 767 0.44 13.49 13.17
C SER A 767 -0.16 12.10 12.98
N LYS A 768 -0.50 11.43 14.09
CA LYS A 768 -1.47 10.32 14.02
C LYS A 768 -2.84 10.88 13.58
N PRO A 769 -3.59 10.21 12.68
CA PRO A 769 -4.95 10.60 12.37
C PRO A 769 -5.91 10.22 13.53
N VAL A 770 -6.93 11.04 13.76
CA VAL A 770 -7.96 10.82 14.79
C VAL A 770 -9.37 10.88 14.21
N THR A 771 -10.30 10.15 14.82
CA THR A 771 -11.74 10.12 14.43
C THR A 771 -12.49 11.34 14.96
N SER A 772 -12.10 11.80 16.16
CA SER A 772 -12.71 12.86 16.96
C SER A 772 -11.76 13.16 18.13
N GLY A 773 -11.96 14.28 18.83
CA GLY A 773 -11.09 14.67 19.95
C GLY A 773 -9.79 15.33 19.50
N GLU A 774 -8.77 15.34 20.36
CA GLU A 774 -7.53 16.07 20.10
C GLU A 774 -6.65 15.43 19.01
N ALA A 775 -6.46 16.16 17.91
CA ALA A 775 -5.33 15.98 17.01
C ALA A 775 -4.18 16.90 17.46
N CYS A 776 -3.00 16.34 17.70
CA CYS A 776 -1.83 17.09 18.14
C CYS A 776 -0.58 16.72 17.33
N LEU A 777 0.37 17.66 17.24
CA LEU A 777 1.67 17.45 16.59
C LEU A 777 2.75 18.30 17.26
N ASP A 778 3.83 17.65 17.70
CA ASP A 778 5.04 18.30 18.19
C ASP A 778 5.89 18.78 16.99
N LEU A 779 6.18 20.08 16.95
CA LEU A 779 6.92 20.72 15.85
C LEU A 779 8.42 20.59 16.05
N THR A 780 8.92 19.36 15.97
CA THR A 780 10.36 19.03 16.08
C THR A 780 11.20 19.62 14.94
N LYS A 781 10.56 20.05 13.85
CA LYS A 781 11.14 20.88 12.79
C LYS A 781 10.29 22.14 12.61
N ALA A 782 10.92 23.25 12.23
CA ALA A 782 10.20 24.48 11.93
C ALA A 782 9.27 24.28 10.70
N PRO A 783 7.95 24.53 10.81
CA PRO A 783 7.05 24.46 9.67
C PRO A 783 7.33 25.58 8.67
N LYS A 784 7.34 25.24 7.38
CA LYS A 784 7.55 26.22 6.32
C LYS A 784 6.38 27.22 6.29
N ASN A 785 6.71 28.48 6.05
CA ASN A 785 5.80 29.63 6.15
C ASN A 785 5.11 29.81 7.53
N GLY A 786 5.48 29.05 8.57
CA GLY A 786 4.75 29.02 9.84
C GLY A 786 3.36 28.41 9.73
N VAL A 787 3.15 27.44 8.83
CA VAL A 787 1.85 26.82 8.56
C VAL A 787 1.86 25.31 8.81
N VAL A 788 0.80 24.82 9.46
CA VAL A 788 0.46 23.40 9.59
C VAL A 788 -0.94 23.20 9.02
N VAL A 789 -1.11 22.23 8.13
CA VAL A 789 -2.40 21.94 7.50
C VAL A 789 -3.15 20.91 8.35
N ALA A 790 -4.36 21.24 8.79
CA ALA A 790 -5.31 20.22 9.23
C ALA A 790 -5.98 19.62 7.99
N VAL A 791 -5.68 18.35 7.70
CA VAL A 791 -6.29 17.58 6.62
C VAL A 791 -7.48 16.84 7.20
N VAL A 792 -8.68 17.38 6.99
CA VAL A 792 -9.95 16.77 7.42
C VAL A 792 -10.52 15.99 6.24
N SER A 793 -10.70 14.69 6.39
CA SER A 793 -11.15 13.81 5.30
C SER A 793 -12.30 12.92 5.75
N ASN A 794 -13.28 12.73 4.87
CA ASN A 794 -14.15 11.57 4.95
C ASN A 794 -13.40 10.36 4.35
N VAL A 795 -13.49 9.20 5.00
CA VAL A 795 -12.84 7.95 4.55
C VAL A 795 -13.84 6.88 4.09
N ASP A 796 -15.06 7.26 3.69
CA ASP A 796 -15.99 6.32 3.06
C ASP A 796 -15.45 5.85 1.70
N TYR A 797 -15.31 4.53 1.58
CA TYR A 797 -14.74 3.83 0.43
C TYR A 797 -15.82 3.17 -0.46
N LEU A 798 -17.09 3.32 -0.09
CA LEU A 798 -18.25 2.74 -0.78
C LEU A 798 -19.08 3.83 -1.46
N TYR A 799 -19.33 3.64 -2.75
CA TYR A 799 -20.26 4.46 -3.53
C TYR A 799 -21.61 3.74 -3.68
N ASN A 800 -22.66 4.33 -3.12
CA ASN A 800 -24.03 3.79 -3.08
C ASN A 800 -25.01 4.63 -3.94
N GLY A 801 -24.54 5.20 -5.06
CA GLY A 801 -25.35 6.03 -5.96
C GLY A 801 -25.60 7.45 -5.44
N GLU A 802 -26.73 8.04 -5.81
CA GLU A 802 -27.09 9.45 -5.55
C GLU A 802 -26.94 9.88 -4.08
N GLU A 803 -27.25 9.01 -3.13
CA GLU A 803 -27.12 9.28 -1.69
C GLU A 803 -25.66 9.54 -1.28
N THR A 804 -24.70 8.83 -1.89
CA THR A 804 -23.27 9.11 -1.72
C THR A 804 -22.84 10.28 -2.61
N ARG A 805 -23.31 10.30 -3.87
CA ARG A 805 -22.90 11.27 -4.90
C ARG A 805 -23.12 12.74 -4.50
N THR A 806 -24.22 12.98 -3.80
CA THR A 806 -24.66 14.33 -3.40
C THR A 806 -24.25 14.71 -1.98
N ARG A 807 -23.70 13.77 -1.20
CA ARG A 807 -23.37 13.98 0.22
C ARG A 807 -22.16 14.88 0.41
N LYS A 808 -22.24 15.72 1.44
CA LYS A 808 -21.14 16.53 1.96
C LYS A 808 -21.03 16.35 3.48
N HIS A 809 -19.81 16.20 3.99
CA HIS A 809 -19.56 15.82 5.39
C HIS A 809 -19.07 17.02 6.20
N ASP A 810 -19.93 17.57 7.07
CA ASP A 810 -19.63 18.73 7.91
C ASP A 810 -18.80 18.35 9.17
N TYR A 811 -18.09 19.33 9.75
CA TYR A 811 -17.21 19.18 10.91
C TYR A 811 -16.88 20.54 11.57
N ARG A 812 -16.35 20.52 12.79
CA ARG A 812 -15.74 21.69 13.45
C ARG A 812 -14.30 21.37 13.87
N LEU A 813 -13.42 22.37 13.81
CA LEU A 813 -12.07 22.31 14.36
C LEU A 813 -11.90 23.41 15.41
N GLN A 814 -11.83 23.02 16.68
CA GLN A 814 -11.59 23.95 17.78
C GLN A 814 -10.09 24.10 18.02
N ILE A 815 -9.59 25.34 17.99
CA ILE A 815 -8.21 25.70 18.32
C ILE A 815 -7.96 25.44 19.81
N VAL A 816 -6.84 24.78 20.15
CA VAL A 816 -6.45 24.43 21.53
C VAL A 816 -5.07 24.98 21.92
N GLU A 817 -4.01 24.66 21.15
CA GLU A 817 -2.62 25.09 21.45
C GLU A 817 -1.89 25.41 20.14
N GLY A 818 -1.04 26.45 20.17
CA GLY A 818 -0.07 26.74 19.12
C GLY A 818 -0.64 27.21 17.78
N VAL A 819 -1.94 27.48 17.68
CA VAL A 819 -2.60 28.01 16.47
C VAL A 819 -3.14 29.41 16.74
N THR A 820 -2.82 30.38 15.88
CA THR A 820 -3.28 31.78 16.00
C THR A 820 -4.46 32.11 15.09
N GLY A 821 -4.97 31.15 14.33
CA GLY A 821 -5.99 31.30 13.28
C GLY A 821 -5.56 30.58 12.00
N THR A 822 -6.19 30.90 10.86
CA THR A 822 -5.80 30.37 9.54
C THR A 822 -4.81 31.28 8.80
N ALA A 823 -3.99 30.68 7.93
CA ALA A 823 -3.14 31.38 6.97
C ALA A 823 -3.90 31.67 5.64
N PRO A 824 -3.39 32.54 4.76
CA PRO A 824 -4.10 32.94 3.54
C PRO A 824 -4.28 31.79 2.54
N LEU A 825 -5.52 31.61 2.05
CA LEU A 825 -5.90 30.48 1.19
C LEU A 825 -5.25 30.45 -0.20
N TYR A 826 -4.57 31.52 -0.62
CA TYR A 826 -3.96 31.63 -1.95
C TYR A 826 -2.43 31.76 -1.91
N ASP A 827 -1.82 31.69 -0.72
CA ASP A 827 -0.38 31.55 -0.55
C ASP A 827 0.01 30.07 -0.70
N LYS A 828 1.14 29.79 -1.37
CA LYS A 828 1.53 28.42 -1.76
C LYS A 828 2.28 27.68 -0.63
N HIS A 829 1.64 27.48 0.52
CA HIS A 829 2.28 26.88 1.72
C HIS A 829 2.80 25.43 1.55
N TYR A 830 2.46 24.76 0.45
CA TYR A 830 2.96 23.42 0.09
C TYR A 830 4.35 23.42 -0.59
N GLN A 831 4.90 24.59 -0.98
CA GLN A 831 6.18 24.70 -1.69
C GLN A 831 7.35 24.76 -0.74
#